data_AF-V2XNI9-F1
#
_entry.id   AF-V2XNI9-F1
#
_cell.length_a   1.000
_cell.length_b   1.000
_cell.length_c   1.000
_cell.angle_alpha   90.00
_cell.angle_beta   90.00
_cell.angle_gamma   90.00
#
_symmetry.space_group_name_H-M   'P 1'
#
loop_
_entity.id
_entity.type
_entity.pdbx_description
1 polymer ?
#
loop_
_entity_poly.entity_id
_entity_poly.type
_entity_poly.pdbx_seq_one_letter_code
_entity_poly.pdbx_strand_id
1 'polypeptide(L)'
;MRLSTVFAGFAFAAVHCAALEVGLDVDAQFASGPPKPPGKSRASPVEIAQLDNTLKSLYQIAVDNGGNRAFGLPGYDRSVDFIVNSIKKFDKGNHFTVWKQPFTAQFTQVTLHRFNVSDNESYVPEPLLYSPSTPVGGITAELAVVPGDAKPCNGDELAATGADVAGKILLIERGSCPDGTTFAGKVKTAKAGGALAAIIFNNAPGVISSGTLTAPNPEYVPAGLISQEAGQALRARVLAGEKLIVEYEQNQVIENRTTVNVFAETKVGDKNNLIQLGAHLDGVQAGPGINDDGSGTTLILELLRTLDAKRVKNAVRFSWWGAEENGLLGSIFHTSNLTSSEVDNILLYLNFDMVGRGFYGTCVFDGDGSTYGRVAPPGSDVIEKLFEDFFAARGIPVQPVSLSGGSDYVPFLENLQKPVGGLFTGTGVDQDPCYHKACDTYDNVNQTQLLINTQAAQTVLLKLIDEGTTLIPKNLTTVAAPKVLVNLASDVDLEFTKQCNHEHEVYGEVTIQSTTSCLNFSSEVTGLTCPKQPSPTHSLLLNLQTDGIQESRRQNHHSHSWRRLCWCQHHQTVIEIARPGQVQRRPYILFLIPALQMIVSNQNHLEDQIMVPYDKLFHNGNGTFVQGEVTKINQKPGDTHGEVVLSNGKTLEYDILVLATGGKWDGPLAFPKEPSEVVSFICKRRKEFSKSQNILLVGGGTVGIELAGEIRDIWPGKEVTVIQRDRLLLNNTYPDKFRVAMQKQIESRGVKVIVDDSIGDVASGVSKGTLTTRKGKALQPDLVVRAWGAKADTEFIGSSLGPDTLTSRGFVKVKPTLQLPQHPNIFAAGDIIDWNEQKQAAKIKAHVSVVLKNITSYLSGKTITNKYKGSTELIIITNGKNGGLMYVDALWGLTFGPCVSSLLKAKTLMVSMLRSQLGYLRQLQVFIIHVL
;
A
#
# COMPACT_ATOMS: atom_id res chain seq x y z
N MET A 1 -48.68 1.13 -26.74
CA MET A 1 -49.73 0.08 -26.75
C MET A 1 -49.39 -0.92 -25.63
N ARG A 2 -50.26 -1.88 -25.29
CA ARG A 2 -50.04 -2.90 -24.22
C ARG A 2 -48.81 -3.79 -24.54
N LEU A 3 -48.17 -4.53 -23.62
CA LEU A 3 -48.69 -5.24 -22.43
C LEU A 3 -47.65 -5.37 -21.27
N SER A 4 -48.15 -5.69 -20.07
CA SER A 4 -47.39 -6.23 -18.93
C SER A 4 -47.12 -7.76 -19.13
N THR A 5 -46.48 -8.54 -18.25
CA THR A 5 -46.95 -8.95 -16.90
C THR A 5 -45.88 -9.82 -16.20
N VAL A 6 -45.94 -9.94 -14.86
CA VAL A 6 -45.10 -10.81 -13.98
C VAL A 6 -45.85 -12.10 -13.61
N PHE A 7 -45.15 -13.23 -13.39
CA PHE A 7 -45.43 -14.32 -12.40
C PHE A 7 -44.30 -15.37 -12.61
N ALA A 8 -43.42 -15.76 -11.66
CA ALA A 8 -43.53 -16.23 -10.27
C ALA A 8 -43.74 -17.75 -10.13
N GLY A 9 -43.00 -18.38 -9.19
CA GLY A 9 -43.11 -19.79 -8.82
C GLY A 9 -42.20 -20.08 -7.62
N PHE A 10 -42.78 -20.53 -6.51
CA PHE A 10 -42.10 -20.72 -5.21
C PHE A 10 -42.04 -22.22 -4.85
N ALA A 11 -40.97 -22.59 -4.12
CA ALA A 11 -40.86 -23.67 -3.13
C ALA A 11 -41.43 -25.09 -3.41
N PHE A 12 -40.66 -26.13 -3.06
CA PHE A 12 -40.90 -26.87 -1.82
C PHE A 12 -39.62 -27.61 -1.39
N ALA A 13 -39.62 -28.23 -0.21
CA ALA A 13 -38.43 -28.74 0.46
C ALA A 13 -38.59 -30.18 1.02
N ALA A 14 -37.48 -30.67 1.60
CA ALA A 14 -37.39 -31.69 2.66
C ALA A 14 -37.33 -33.19 2.28
N VAL A 15 -36.23 -33.80 2.76
CA VAL A 15 -36.11 -35.16 3.34
C VAL A 15 -36.38 -36.36 2.41
N HIS A 16 -35.31 -37.13 2.15
CA HIS A 16 -35.10 -38.42 2.83
C HIS A 16 -33.59 -38.71 2.96
N CYS A 17 -33.12 -38.96 4.18
CA CYS A 17 -31.77 -39.47 4.44
C CYS A 17 -31.90 -40.98 4.68
N ALA A 18 -31.14 -41.78 3.93
CA ALA A 18 -31.06 -43.22 4.11
C ALA A 18 -29.60 -43.60 4.34
N ALA A 19 -29.30 -44.19 5.49
CA ALA A 19 -27.95 -44.65 5.80
C ALA A 19 -27.60 -45.89 4.96
N LEU A 20 -26.44 -45.85 4.30
CA LEU A 20 -25.72 -47.05 3.91
C LEU A 20 -24.45 -47.12 4.75
N GLU A 21 -24.45 -47.98 5.77
CA GLU A 21 -23.22 -48.46 6.38
C GLU A 21 -22.53 -49.38 5.36
N VAL A 22 -21.44 -48.90 4.75
CA VAL A 22 -20.52 -49.75 4.00
C VAL A 22 -19.21 -49.79 4.79
N GLY A 23 -19.08 -50.80 5.65
CA GLY A 23 -17.82 -51.10 6.32
C GLY A 23 -16.77 -51.49 5.30
N LEU A 24 -15.85 -50.57 4.99
CA LEU A 24 -14.64 -50.85 4.23
C LEU A 24 -13.49 -51.05 5.20
N ASP A 25 -12.90 -52.24 5.16
CA ASP A 25 -11.79 -52.65 6.01
C ASP A 25 -10.48 -52.03 5.48
N VAL A 26 -10.06 -50.90 6.06
CA VAL A 26 -9.09 -49.97 5.44
C VAL A 26 -7.65 -50.52 5.46
N ASP A 27 -7.30 -51.37 6.43
CA ASP A 27 -5.91 -51.78 6.69
C ASP A 27 -5.29 -52.69 5.61
N ALA A 28 -6.10 -53.28 4.72
CA ALA A 28 -5.65 -54.33 3.81
C ALA A 28 -5.00 -53.83 2.49
N GLN A 29 -5.22 -52.59 2.06
CA GLN A 29 -4.85 -52.15 0.69
C GLN A 29 -3.52 -51.37 0.56
N PHE A 30 -2.92 -50.92 1.66
CA PHE A 30 -1.70 -50.09 1.64
C PHE A 30 -0.37 -50.86 1.48
N ALA A 31 -0.42 -52.17 1.21
CA ALA A 31 0.74 -53.06 1.20
C ALA A 31 1.57 -53.09 -0.11
N SER A 32 1.22 -52.28 -1.13
CA SER A 32 1.94 -52.22 -2.41
C SER A 32 3.10 -51.20 -2.38
N GLY A 33 4.31 -51.70 -2.08
CA GLY A 33 5.53 -50.89 -2.13
C GLY A 33 5.81 -50.26 -3.51
N PRO A 34 6.51 -49.10 -3.57
CA PRO A 34 6.62 -48.31 -4.79
C PRO A 34 7.41 -49.00 -5.92
N PRO A 35 7.10 -48.71 -7.21
CA PRO A 35 7.87 -49.22 -8.35
C PRO A 35 9.35 -48.87 -8.24
N LYS A 36 10.22 -49.86 -8.47
CA LYS A 36 11.67 -49.74 -8.25
C LYS A 36 12.34 -49.02 -9.45
N PRO A 37 12.88 -47.80 -9.29
CA PRO A 37 13.43 -47.06 -10.42
C PRO A 37 14.80 -47.60 -10.88
N PRO A 38 15.15 -47.49 -12.18
CA PRO A 38 16.44 -47.94 -12.71
C PRO A 38 17.55 -46.93 -12.40
N GLY A 39 18.01 -46.90 -11.14
CA GLY A 39 19.14 -46.06 -10.72
C GLY A 39 19.38 -46.08 -9.21
N LYS A 40 20.53 -45.56 -8.76
CA LYS A 40 20.74 -45.28 -7.34
C LYS A 40 19.88 -44.07 -6.95
N SER A 41 18.86 -44.31 -6.12
CA SER A 41 17.97 -43.27 -5.58
C SER A 41 18.75 -42.09 -4.99
N ARG A 42 18.15 -40.90 -5.04
CA ARG A 42 18.67 -39.68 -4.40
C ARG A 42 18.03 -39.38 -3.04
N ALA A 43 17.19 -40.27 -2.54
CA ALA A 43 16.82 -40.31 -1.13
C ALA A 43 16.70 -41.75 -0.62
N SER A 44 16.85 -41.95 0.69
CA SER A 44 16.33 -43.13 1.36
C SER A 44 14.79 -43.07 1.44
N PRO A 45 14.09 -44.21 1.62
CA PRO A 45 12.66 -44.18 1.93
C PRO A 45 12.35 -43.32 3.16
N VAL A 46 11.17 -42.72 3.16
CA VAL A 46 10.57 -42.06 4.34
C VAL A 46 10.21 -43.13 5.38
N GLU A 47 10.61 -42.92 6.63
CA GLU A 47 10.36 -43.87 7.73
C GLU A 47 9.31 -43.32 8.70
N ILE A 48 8.15 -43.99 8.82
CA ILE A 48 7.09 -43.57 9.75
C ILE A 48 7.58 -43.46 11.20
N ALA A 49 8.50 -44.34 11.61
CA ALA A 49 9.15 -44.29 12.92
C ALA A 49 10.00 -43.01 13.12
N GLN A 50 10.57 -42.40 12.08
CA GLN A 50 11.30 -41.14 12.22
C GLN A 50 10.36 -39.93 12.24
N LEU A 51 9.25 -39.97 11.49
CA LEU A 51 8.17 -38.97 11.63
C LEU A 51 7.61 -38.99 13.06
N ASP A 52 7.25 -40.17 13.55
CA ASP A 52 6.76 -40.44 14.90
C ASP A 52 7.69 -39.90 16.01
N ASN A 53 8.98 -40.25 15.95
CA ASN A 53 9.98 -39.76 16.91
C ASN A 53 10.14 -38.23 16.87
N THR A 54 9.87 -37.58 15.73
CA THR A 54 9.99 -36.13 15.58
C THR A 54 8.77 -35.42 16.19
N LEU A 55 7.56 -35.89 15.89
CA LEU A 55 6.31 -35.41 16.53
C LEU A 55 6.38 -35.56 18.05
N LYS A 56 6.81 -36.72 18.55
CA LYS A 56 7.01 -36.97 19.99
C LYS A 56 8.02 -36.02 20.62
N SER A 57 9.10 -35.69 19.90
CA SER A 57 10.10 -34.73 20.39
C SER A 57 9.53 -33.31 20.49
N LEU A 58 8.79 -32.85 19.47
CA LEU A 58 8.14 -31.54 19.48
C LEU A 58 7.04 -31.44 20.54
N TYR A 59 6.27 -32.52 20.74
CA TYR A 59 5.26 -32.61 21.79
C TYR A 59 5.87 -32.57 23.19
N GLN A 60 6.94 -33.34 23.44
CA GLN A 60 7.65 -33.28 24.72
C GLN A 60 8.27 -31.89 24.96
N ILE A 61 8.81 -31.24 23.92
CA ILE A 61 9.30 -29.85 24.01
C ILE A 61 8.17 -28.89 24.41
N ALA A 62 6.97 -29.03 23.85
CA ALA A 62 5.82 -28.23 24.26
C ALA A 62 5.47 -28.47 25.73
N VAL A 63 5.29 -29.74 26.13
CA VAL A 63 4.95 -30.15 27.51
C VAL A 63 5.96 -29.62 28.52
N ASP A 64 7.26 -29.81 28.27
CA ASP A 64 8.36 -29.41 29.18
C ASP A 64 8.51 -27.89 29.34
N ASN A 65 7.92 -27.09 28.44
CA ASN A 65 8.13 -25.63 28.37
C ASN A 65 6.83 -24.81 28.45
N GLY A 66 5.78 -25.37 29.07
CA GLY A 66 4.51 -24.66 29.34
C GLY A 66 3.35 -25.04 28.43
N GLY A 67 3.37 -26.25 27.86
CA GLY A 67 2.30 -26.81 27.04
C GLY A 67 2.22 -26.30 25.60
N ASN A 68 3.18 -25.47 25.16
CA ASN A 68 3.16 -24.81 23.85
C ASN A 68 4.58 -24.56 23.30
N ARG A 69 4.68 -24.14 22.03
CA ARG A 69 5.94 -23.75 21.37
C ARG A 69 5.91 -22.34 20.78
N ALA A 70 5.04 -21.46 21.28
CA ALA A 70 4.83 -20.13 20.70
C ALA A 70 6.09 -19.26 20.72
N PHE A 71 6.27 -18.43 19.68
CA PHE A 71 7.43 -17.55 19.56
C PHE A 71 7.64 -16.70 20.82
N GLY A 72 8.90 -16.48 21.19
CA GLY A 72 9.25 -15.70 22.39
C GLY A 72 8.89 -16.39 23.72
N LEU A 73 8.35 -17.60 23.74
CA LEU A 73 8.27 -18.48 24.92
C LEU A 73 9.31 -19.61 24.81
N PRO A 74 9.74 -20.22 25.94
CA PRO A 74 10.89 -21.15 25.94
C PRO A 74 10.72 -22.38 25.04
N GLY A 75 9.49 -22.83 24.79
CA GLY A 75 9.21 -23.94 23.87
C GLY A 75 9.67 -23.67 22.44
N TYR A 76 9.65 -22.42 21.99
CA TYR A 76 10.18 -22.04 20.67
C TYR A 76 11.71 -22.19 20.61
N ASP A 77 12.44 -21.63 21.59
CA ASP A 77 13.90 -21.73 21.65
C ASP A 77 14.38 -23.19 21.73
N ARG A 78 13.65 -24.03 22.48
CA ARG A 78 13.89 -25.48 22.52
C ARG A 78 13.61 -26.17 21.18
N SER A 79 12.58 -25.73 20.44
CA SER A 79 12.28 -26.24 19.10
C SER A 79 13.37 -25.86 18.10
N VAL A 80 13.81 -24.60 18.12
CA VAL A 80 14.94 -24.09 17.32
C VAL A 80 16.22 -24.88 17.57
N ASP A 81 16.55 -25.17 18.83
CA ASP A 81 17.72 -25.98 19.17
C ASP A 81 17.53 -27.47 18.83
N PHE A 82 16.32 -28.02 18.94
CA PHE A 82 16.00 -29.38 18.50
C PHE A 82 16.20 -29.57 16.99
N ILE A 83 15.72 -28.65 16.16
CA ILE A 83 15.92 -28.67 14.70
C ILE A 83 17.42 -28.59 14.39
N VAL A 84 18.12 -27.59 14.93
CA VAL A 84 19.56 -27.38 14.70
C VAL A 84 20.40 -28.59 15.15
N ASN A 85 20.05 -29.25 16.26
CA ASN A 85 20.77 -30.42 16.74
C ASN A 85 20.39 -31.72 16.00
N SER A 86 19.15 -31.85 15.51
CA SER A 86 18.73 -32.95 14.64
C SER A 86 19.46 -32.90 13.30
N ILE A 87 19.57 -31.73 12.68
CA ILE A 87 20.34 -31.55 11.44
C ILE A 87 21.81 -31.95 11.65
N LYS A 88 22.46 -31.52 12.75
CA LYS A 88 23.83 -31.96 13.09
C LYS A 88 23.96 -33.48 13.29
N LYS A 89 22.92 -34.14 13.82
CA LYS A 89 22.88 -35.60 14.05
C LYS A 89 22.77 -36.38 12.74
N PHE A 90 22.01 -35.85 11.77
CA PHE A 90 21.79 -36.44 10.45
C PHE A 90 22.97 -36.15 9.50
N ASP A 91 23.37 -34.88 9.36
CA ASP A 91 24.42 -34.44 8.44
C ASP A 91 25.83 -34.58 9.02
N LYS A 92 26.22 -35.81 9.35
CA LYS A 92 27.59 -36.14 9.77
C LYS A 92 28.64 -35.90 8.67
N GLY A 93 28.21 -35.69 7.43
CA GLY A 93 29.06 -35.41 6.29
C GLY A 93 29.24 -33.92 5.98
N ASN A 94 28.61 -33.02 6.76
CA ASN A 94 28.72 -31.57 6.62
C ASN A 94 28.31 -31.06 5.21
N HIS A 95 27.25 -31.65 4.64
CA HIS A 95 26.67 -31.34 3.33
C HIS A 95 25.74 -30.12 3.33
N PHE A 96 25.24 -29.69 4.48
CA PHE A 96 24.37 -28.50 4.61
C PHE A 96 25.13 -27.33 5.25
N THR A 97 24.83 -26.10 4.81
CA THR A 97 25.11 -24.88 5.55
C THR A 97 23.89 -24.58 6.41
N VAL A 98 24.06 -24.48 7.72
CA VAL A 98 22.96 -24.26 8.68
C VAL A 98 23.17 -22.92 9.38
N TRP A 99 22.14 -22.07 9.43
CA TRP A 99 22.21 -20.79 10.12
C TRP A 99 20.88 -20.40 10.80
N LYS A 100 20.99 -19.51 11.78
CA LYS A 100 19.89 -18.84 12.47
C LYS A 100 19.80 -17.41 11.94
N GLN A 101 18.63 -16.93 11.54
CA GLN A 101 18.35 -15.54 11.17
C GLN A 101 17.54 -14.89 12.30
N PRO A 102 18.18 -14.21 13.27
CA PRO A 102 17.48 -13.51 14.34
C PRO A 102 16.79 -12.25 13.80
N PHE A 103 15.60 -11.97 14.29
CA PHE A 103 14.87 -10.73 14.04
C PHE A 103 14.01 -10.35 15.25
N THR A 104 13.62 -9.07 15.32
CA THR A 104 12.77 -8.57 16.40
C THR A 104 11.31 -8.60 15.97
N ALA A 105 10.47 -9.26 16.76
CA ALA A 105 9.01 -9.33 16.58
C ALA A 105 8.31 -8.78 17.83
N GLN A 106 7.06 -8.33 17.67
CA GLN A 106 6.27 -7.84 18.79
C GLN A 106 5.54 -9.00 19.46
N PHE A 107 6.01 -9.38 20.64
CA PHE A 107 5.38 -10.38 21.49
C PHE A 107 4.12 -9.82 22.16
N THR A 108 3.09 -10.66 22.26
CA THR A 108 1.85 -10.36 22.97
C THR A 108 1.38 -11.61 23.71
N GLN A 109 1.05 -11.49 24.99
CA GLN A 109 0.52 -12.58 25.81
C GLN A 109 -0.49 -12.05 26.83
N VAL A 110 -1.68 -12.65 26.86
CA VAL A 110 -2.69 -12.32 27.88
C VAL A 110 -2.40 -13.13 29.13
N THR A 111 -2.21 -12.42 30.25
CA THR A 111 -1.87 -13.00 31.56
C THR A 111 -3.05 -12.95 32.54
N LEU A 112 -4.04 -12.10 32.25
CA LEU A 112 -5.26 -11.97 33.02
C LEU A 112 -6.38 -11.49 32.09
N HIS A 113 -7.55 -12.12 32.18
CA HIS A 113 -8.76 -11.67 31.48
C HIS A 113 -9.98 -12.07 32.32
N ARG A 114 -10.82 -11.09 32.70
CA ARG A 114 -12.03 -11.28 33.50
C ARG A 114 -13.11 -10.31 33.03
N PHE A 115 -14.36 -10.77 33.00
CA PHE A 115 -15.53 -9.92 32.77
C PHE A 115 -16.67 -10.41 33.68
N ASN A 116 -16.89 -9.70 34.78
CA ASN A 116 -18.00 -9.95 35.70
C ASN A 116 -19.09 -8.90 35.51
N VAL A 117 -20.33 -9.30 35.71
CA VAL A 117 -21.51 -8.43 35.82
C VAL A 117 -22.01 -8.47 37.27
N SER A 118 -22.68 -7.41 37.72
CA SER A 118 -23.20 -7.12 39.08
C SER A 118 -24.00 -8.21 39.82
N ASP A 119 -24.22 -9.35 39.19
CA ASP A 119 -25.23 -10.36 39.51
C ASP A 119 -24.59 -11.71 39.89
N ASN A 120 -23.26 -11.74 40.03
CA ASN A 120 -22.39 -12.94 39.98
C ASN A 120 -22.40 -13.67 38.62
N GLU A 121 -22.95 -13.07 37.55
CA GLU A 121 -22.73 -13.55 36.18
C GLU A 121 -21.29 -13.22 35.75
N SER A 122 -20.41 -14.22 35.78
CA SER A 122 -19.04 -14.14 35.27
C SER A 122 -18.96 -14.82 33.91
N TYR A 123 -18.42 -14.11 32.92
CA TYR A 123 -18.14 -14.65 31.60
C TYR A 123 -16.64 -14.89 31.46
N VAL A 124 -16.27 -15.84 30.61
CA VAL A 124 -14.88 -16.03 30.15
C VAL A 124 -14.74 -15.30 28.81
N PRO A 125 -14.22 -14.06 28.78
CA PRO A 125 -14.00 -13.36 27.53
C PRO A 125 -12.76 -13.90 26.80
N GLU A 126 -12.88 -14.09 25.49
CA GLU A 126 -11.74 -14.42 24.62
C GLU A 126 -10.86 -13.16 24.42
N PRO A 127 -9.52 -13.30 24.40
CA PRO A 127 -8.62 -12.16 24.32
C PRO A 127 -8.61 -11.51 22.93
N LEU A 128 -8.42 -10.19 22.89
CA LEU A 128 -8.03 -9.45 21.69
C LEU A 128 -6.54 -9.12 21.76
N LEU A 129 -5.70 -9.87 21.04
CA LEU A 129 -4.24 -9.66 21.02
C LEU A 129 -3.89 -8.22 20.61
N TYR A 130 -2.86 -7.67 21.26
CA TYR A 130 -2.43 -6.26 21.17
C TYR A 130 -3.42 -5.24 21.75
N SER A 131 -4.41 -5.67 22.53
CA SER A 131 -5.28 -4.76 23.29
C SER A 131 -4.57 -4.26 24.57
N PRO A 132 -4.69 -2.97 24.92
CA PRO A 132 -4.10 -2.43 26.15
C PRO A 132 -4.59 -3.15 27.41
N SER A 133 -3.71 -3.32 28.39
CA SER A 133 -4.13 -3.69 29.76
C SER A 133 -5.05 -2.64 30.36
N THR A 134 -5.99 -3.07 31.21
CA THR A 134 -6.71 -2.20 32.12
C THR A 134 -5.74 -1.60 33.16
N PRO A 135 -6.14 -0.53 33.88
CA PRO A 135 -5.47 -0.14 35.11
C PRO A 135 -5.34 -1.31 36.10
N VAL A 136 -4.41 -1.18 37.05
CA VAL A 136 -4.22 -2.16 38.13
C VAL A 136 -5.49 -2.22 38.99
N GLY A 137 -6.11 -3.39 39.09
CA GLY A 137 -7.43 -3.59 39.72
C GLY A 137 -8.61 -3.50 38.76
N GLY A 138 -8.37 -3.39 37.45
CA GLY A 138 -9.40 -3.42 36.42
C GLY A 138 -10.11 -2.09 36.18
N ILE A 139 -11.31 -2.18 35.60
CA ILE A 139 -12.24 -1.08 35.33
C ILE A 139 -13.62 -1.54 35.83
N THR A 140 -14.20 -0.79 36.77
CA THR A 140 -15.59 -1.00 37.24
C THR A 140 -16.46 0.17 36.77
N ALA A 141 -17.42 -0.09 35.89
CA ALA A 141 -18.30 0.96 35.34
C ALA A 141 -19.65 0.41 34.86
N GLU A 142 -20.59 1.31 34.54
CA GLU A 142 -21.87 0.94 33.90
C GLU A 142 -21.64 0.42 32.47
N LEU A 143 -22.44 -0.56 32.05
CA LEU A 143 -22.39 -1.12 30.69
C LEU A 143 -23.25 -0.29 29.72
N ALA A 144 -22.60 0.32 28.74
CA ALA A 144 -23.26 1.00 27.62
C ALA A 144 -23.50 0.04 26.46
N VAL A 145 -24.58 0.23 25.71
CA VAL A 145 -24.94 -0.57 24.53
C VAL A 145 -25.35 0.35 23.38
N VAL A 146 -25.17 -0.11 22.14
CA VAL A 146 -25.64 0.62 20.95
C VAL A 146 -27.15 0.38 20.75
N PRO A 147 -27.99 1.45 20.71
CA PRO A 147 -29.42 1.35 20.42
C PRO A 147 -29.70 0.97 18.96
N GLY A 148 -30.66 0.06 18.75
CA GLY A 148 -30.98 -0.45 17.41
C GLY A 148 -29.80 -1.19 16.76
N ASP A 149 -29.95 -1.60 15.51
CA ASP A 149 -28.99 -2.49 14.84
C ASP A 149 -27.86 -1.73 14.11
N ALA A 150 -27.56 -0.52 14.59
CA ALA A 150 -26.42 0.26 14.15
C ALA A 150 -25.11 -0.40 14.61
N LYS A 151 -24.14 -0.50 13.70
CA LYS A 151 -22.81 -1.10 13.98
C LYS A 151 -21.72 -0.05 13.74
N PRO A 152 -21.64 1.02 14.55
CA PRO A 152 -20.79 2.17 14.28
C PRO A 152 -19.30 1.82 14.18
N CYS A 153 -18.57 2.63 13.42
CA CYS A 153 -17.16 2.45 13.05
C CYS A 153 -16.31 3.72 13.23
N ASN A 154 -16.88 4.78 13.80
CA ASN A 154 -16.20 5.98 14.25
C ASN A 154 -17.06 6.71 15.32
N GLY A 155 -16.50 7.75 15.94
CA GLY A 155 -17.18 8.52 16.99
C GLY A 155 -18.47 9.21 16.53
N ASP A 156 -18.50 9.75 15.31
CA ASP A 156 -19.68 10.44 14.77
C ASP A 156 -20.85 9.47 14.55
N GLU A 157 -20.58 8.30 13.98
CA GLU A 157 -21.57 7.22 13.84
C GLU A 157 -22.07 6.74 15.21
N LEU A 158 -21.19 6.60 16.22
CA LEU A 158 -21.60 6.20 17.56
C LEU A 158 -22.48 7.27 18.23
N ALA A 159 -22.09 8.54 18.15
CA ALA A 159 -22.87 9.66 18.66
C ALA A 159 -24.25 9.76 17.98
N ALA A 160 -24.32 9.48 16.67
CA ALA A 160 -25.58 9.44 15.92
C ALA A 160 -26.54 8.32 16.37
N THR A 161 -26.08 7.29 17.09
CA THR A 161 -26.96 6.27 17.70
C THR A 161 -27.64 6.73 18.98
N GLY A 162 -27.20 7.85 19.58
CA GLY A 162 -27.69 8.33 20.87
C GLY A 162 -27.21 7.51 22.08
N ALA A 163 -26.22 6.63 21.90
CA ALA A 163 -25.66 5.82 22.99
C ALA A 163 -24.91 6.69 24.02
N ASP A 164 -25.30 6.63 25.29
CA ASP A 164 -24.58 7.25 26.40
C ASP A 164 -23.41 6.35 26.84
N VAL A 165 -22.21 6.65 26.32
CA VAL A 165 -21.00 5.80 26.37
C VAL A 165 -19.82 6.38 27.14
N ALA A 166 -19.84 7.68 27.45
CA ALA A 166 -18.69 8.37 28.03
C ALA A 166 -18.46 7.93 29.48
N GLY A 167 -17.24 7.48 29.81
CA GLY A 167 -16.90 6.95 31.14
C GLY A 167 -17.49 5.57 31.44
N LYS A 168 -18.02 4.86 30.44
CA LYS A 168 -18.65 3.52 30.57
C LYS A 168 -17.86 2.44 29.83
N ILE A 169 -18.25 1.18 30.00
CA ILE A 169 -17.75 0.07 29.18
C ILE A 169 -18.73 -0.11 28.00
N LEU A 170 -18.25 -0.08 26.75
CA LEU A 170 -19.11 -0.21 25.58
C LEU A 170 -19.21 -1.66 25.11
N LEU A 171 -20.40 -2.25 25.20
CA LEU A 171 -20.77 -3.50 24.54
C LEU A 171 -21.24 -3.21 23.10
N ILE A 172 -20.54 -3.77 22.11
CA ILE A 172 -20.78 -3.50 20.69
C ILE A 172 -20.68 -4.78 19.85
N GLU A 173 -21.52 -4.90 18.81
CA GLU A 173 -21.48 -6.07 17.93
C GLU A 173 -20.29 -6.01 16.97
N ARG A 174 -19.66 -7.17 16.74
CA ARG A 174 -18.69 -7.39 15.67
C ARG A 174 -19.30 -7.00 14.32
N GLY A 175 -18.50 -6.36 13.47
CA GLY A 175 -18.89 -6.03 12.11
C GLY A 175 -17.75 -5.35 11.37
N SER A 176 -17.74 -5.49 10.04
CA SER A 176 -16.76 -4.84 9.18
C SER A 176 -16.93 -3.32 9.17
N CYS A 177 -15.82 -2.60 9.16
CA CYS A 177 -15.78 -1.15 9.09
C CYS A 177 -15.29 -0.65 7.72
N PRO A 178 -15.62 0.59 7.30
CA PRO A 178 -15.25 1.12 5.98
C PRO A 178 -13.75 1.23 5.73
N ASP A 179 -12.93 1.21 6.77
CA ASP A 179 -11.46 1.17 6.72
C ASP A 179 -10.89 -0.23 6.41
N GLY A 180 -11.76 -1.25 6.35
CA GLY A 180 -11.40 -2.66 6.15
C GLY A 180 -11.05 -3.41 7.44
N THR A 181 -11.22 -2.81 8.62
CA THR A 181 -11.04 -3.49 9.92
C THR A 181 -12.32 -4.16 10.39
N THR A 182 -12.22 -4.99 11.43
CA THR A 182 -13.36 -5.49 12.21
C THR A 182 -13.20 -5.06 13.66
N PHE A 183 -12.40 -5.77 14.45
CA PHE A 183 -12.20 -5.49 15.88
C PHE A 183 -11.60 -4.10 16.13
N ALA A 184 -10.51 -3.75 15.45
CA ALA A 184 -9.81 -2.47 15.63
C ALA A 184 -10.74 -1.25 15.44
N GLY A 185 -11.58 -1.24 14.41
CA GLY A 185 -12.57 -0.17 14.18
C GLY A 185 -13.56 -0.01 15.34
N LYS A 186 -14.03 -1.11 15.95
CA LYS A 186 -14.91 -1.07 17.13
C LYS A 186 -14.20 -0.55 18.37
N VAL A 187 -12.94 -0.95 18.60
CA VAL A 187 -12.13 -0.44 19.73
C VAL A 187 -11.85 1.06 19.59
N LYS A 188 -11.52 1.54 18.37
CA LYS A 188 -11.39 2.99 18.09
C LYS A 188 -12.70 3.75 18.24
N THR A 189 -13.81 3.15 17.83
CA THR A 189 -15.17 3.71 18.00
C THR A 189 -15.48 3.94 19.48
N ALA A 190 -15.17 2.96 20.34
CA ALA A 190 -15.31 3.08 21.79
C ALA A 190 -14.42 4.20 22.35
N LYS A 191 -13.15 4.27 21.94
CA LYS A 191 -12.22 5.36 22.32
C LYS A 191 -12.76 6.73 21.95
N ALA A 192 -13.25 6.90 20.73
CA ALA A 192 -13.78 8.16 20.22
C ALA A 192 -15.06 8.61 20.95
N GLY A 193 -15.89 7.66 21.40
CA GLY A 193 -17.02 7.92 22.30
C GLY A 193 -16.65 8.23 23.76
N GLY A 194 -15.37 8.11 24.14
CA GLY A 194 -14.92 8.30 25.52
C GLY A 194 -15.25 7.13 26.46
N ALA A 195 -15.49 5.93 25.92
CA ALA A 195 -15.62 4.72 26.72
C ALA A 195 -14.28 4.34 27.39
N LEU A 196 -14.35 3.64 28.52
CA LEU A 196 -13.18 3.17 29.28
C LEU A 196 -12.64 1.84 28.75
N ALA A 197 -13.52 0.99 28.22
CA ALA A 197 -13.19 -0.29 27.59
C ALA A 197 -14.24 -0.67 26.52
N ALA A 198 -13.91 -1.65 25.66
CA ALA A 198 -14.78 -2.12 24.58
C ALA A 198 -14.95 -3.65 24.63
N ILE A 199 -16.16 -4.14 24.79
CA ILE A 199 -16.48 -5.57 24.76
C ILE A 199 -17.19 -5.86 23.44
N ILE A 200 -16.55 -6.66 22.60
CA ILE A 200 -17.08 -6.99 21.27
C ILE A 200 -17.78 -8.34 21.35
N PHE A 201 -19.07 -8.39 20.99
CA PHE A 201 -19.78 -9.66 20.90
C PHE A 201 -19.90 -10.15 19.45
N ASN A 202 -19.83 -11.47 19.24
CA ASN A 202 -19.78 -12.03 17.90
C ASN A 202 -21.09 -11.81 17.11
N ASN A 203 -20.98 -11.68 15.79
CA ASN A 203 -22.11 -11.47 14.89
C ASN A 203 -22.70 -12.78 14.30
N ALA A 204 -22.22 -13.93 14.78
CA ALA A 204 -22.70 -15.27 14.45
C ALA A 204 -22.61 -16.18 15.70
N PRO A 205 -23.46 -17.21 15.80
CA PRO A 205 -23.45 -18.11 16.96
C PRO A 205 -22.26 -19.08 16.93
N GLY A 206 -21.99 -19.71 18.08
CA GLY A 206 -20.98 -20.76 18.20
C GLY A 206 -19.68 -20.32 18.90
N VAL A 207 -18.71 -21.24 18.94
CA VAL A 207 -17.44 -21.05 19.66
C VAL A 207 -16.61 -19.95 18.99
N ILE A 208 -16.29 -18.92 19.77
CA ILE A 208 -15.30 -17.91 19.41
C ILE A 208 -13.89 -18.37 19.83
N SER A 209 -12.89 -17.97 19.06
CA SER A 209 -11.49 -17.99 19.42
C SER A 209 -10.98 -16.57 19.71
N SER A 210 -9.77 -16.47 20.21
CA SER A 210 -9.04 -15.21 20.36
C SER A 210 -8.99 -14.41 19.05
N GLY A 211 -9.15 -13.09 19.16
CA GLY A 211 -9.01 -12.16 18.04
C GLY A 211 -7.71 -11.38 18.12
N THR A 212 -7.44 -10.54 17.12
CA THR A 212 -6.26 -9.66 17.10
C THR A 212 -6.62 -8.26 16.64
N LEU A 213 -5.96 -7.25 17.23
CA LEU A 213 -5.97 -5.86 16.77
C LEU A 213 -4.81 -5.54 15.80
N THR A 214 -4.10 -6.58 15.34
CA THR A 214 -2.93 -6.58 14.43
C THR A 214 -1.66 -5.93 14.98
N ALA A 215 -1.76 -4.78 15.63
CA ALA A 215 -0.67 -4.11 16.35
C ALA A 215 -1.24 -3.10 17.36
N PRO A 216 -0.53 -2.74 18.44
CA PRO A 216 -0.97 -1.74 19.41
C PRO A 216 -1.18 -0.36 18.78
N ASN A 217 -2.16 0.38 19.29
CA ASN A 217 -2.48 1.72 18.82
C ASN A 217 -2.89 2.63 20.00
N PRO A 218 -2.41 3.88 20.09
CA PRO A 218 -2.83 4.82 21.14
C PRO A 218 -4.33 5.19 21.10
N GLU A 219 -4.99 4.98 19.96
CA GLU A 219 -6.44 5.12 19.79
C GLU A 219 -7.24 3.92 20.33
N TYR A 220 -6.59 2.93 20.96
CA TYR A 220 -7.30 1.82 21.59
C TYR A 220 -7.67 2.08 23.06
N VAL A 221 -8.69 1.35 23.49
CA VAL A 221 -9.06 1.09 24.89
C VAL A 221 -8.84 -0.41 25.17
N PRO A 222 -8.70 -0.83 26.44
CA PRO A 222 -8.78 -2.24 26.82
C PRO A 222 -10.04 -2.88 26.23
N ALA A 223 -9.92 -4.09 25.67
CA ALA A 223 -10.97 -4.72 24.91
C ALA A 223 -10.86 -6.25 24.87
N GLY A 224 -12.03 -6.91 24.92
CA GLY A 224 -12.16 -8.37 24.86
C GLY A 224 -13.33 -8.82 23.99
N LEU A 225 -13.44 -10.13 23.75
CA LEU A 225 -14.49 -10.77 22.96
C LEU A 225 -15.42 -11.62 23.83
N ILE A 226 -16.72 -11.63 23.52
CA ILE A 226 -17.69 -12.58 24.09
C ILE A 226 -18.57 -13.19 22.99
N SER A 227 -19.24 -14.30 23.30
CA SER A 227 -20.09 -15.01 22.33
C SER A 227 -21.29 -14.15 21.88
N GLN A 228 -21.93 -14.53 20.78
CA GLN A 228 -23.12 -13.82 20.30
C GLN A 228 -24.24 -13.84 21.34
N GLU A 229 -24.46 -15.00 21.95
CA GLU A 229 -25.51 -15.30 22.90
C GLU A 229 -25.32 -14.47 24.19
N ALA A 230 -24.08 -14.42 24.71
CA ALA A 230 -23.72 -13.60 25.86
C ALA A 230 -23.95 -12.10 25.61
N GLY A 231 -23.46 -11.59 24.47
CA GLY A 231 -23.63 -10.18 24.13
C GLY A 231 -25.06 -9.77 23.81
N GLN A 232 -25.85 -10.66 23.19
CA GLN A 232 -27.27 -10.42 22.95
C GLN A 232 -28.08 -10.40 24.25
N ALA A 233 -27.78 -11.30 25.21
CA ALA A 233 -28.41 -11.29 26.53
C ALA A 233 -28.15 -9.99 27.29
N LEU A 234 -26.88 -9.58 27.39
CA LEU A 234 -26.48 -8.32 28.05
C LEU A 234 -27.05 -7.08 27.33
N ARG A 235 -27.07 -7.07 25.99
CA ARG A 235 -27.69 -5.99 25.21
C ARG A 235 -29.20 -5.91 25.46
N ALA A 236 -29.90 -7.05 25.54
CA ALA A 236 -31.33 -7.08 25.84
C ALA A 236 -31.65 -6.55 27.25
N ARG A 237 -30.85 -6.92 28.26
CA ARG A 237 -30.95 -6.43 29.65
C ARG A 237 -30.84 -4.90 29.73
N VAL A 238 -29.77 -4.32 29.17
CA VAL A 238 -29.57 -2.86 29.19
C VAL A 238 -30.64 -2.12 28.37
N LEU A 239 -31.07 -2.66 27.23
CA LEU A 239 -32.16 -2.08 26.43
C LEU A 239 -33.54 -2.18 27.11
N ALA A 240 -33.73 -3.07 28.09
CA ALA A 240 -34.91 -3.11 28.95
C ALA A 240 -34.87 -2.05 30.08
N GLY A 241 -33.80 -1.26 30.17
CA GLY A 241 -33.61 -0.20 31.17
C GLY A 241 -32.82 -0.64 32.41
N GLU A 242 -32.22 -1.83 32.39
CA GLU A 242 -31.42 -2.33 33.51
C GLU A 242 -30.01 -1.71 33.55
N LYS A 243 -29.59 -1.26 34.74
CA LYS A 243 -28.26 -0.66 34.97
C LYS A 243 -27.26 -1.71 35.43
N LEU A 244 -26.68 -2.43 34.47
CA LEU A 244 -25.61 -3.39 34.73
C LEU A 244 -24.31 -2.66 35.07
N ILE A 245 -23.72 -2.99 36.22
CA ILE A 245 -22.35 -2.62 36.57
C ILE A 245 -21.44 -3.80 36.21
N VAL A 246 -20.30 -3.50 35.61
CA VAL A 246 -19.37 -4.47 35.05
C VAL A 246 -17.98 -4.24 35.61
N GLU A 247 -17.33 -5.33 36.02
CA GLU A 247 -15.90 -5.39 36.33
C GLU A 247 -15.18 -6.04 35.15
N TYR A 248 -14.40 -5.25 34.41
CA TYR A 248 -13.53 -5.75 33.35
C TYR A 248 -12.07 -5.60 33.75
N GLU A 249 -11.30 -6.69 33.74
CA GLU A 249 -9.88 -6.69 34.04
C GLU A 249 -9.11 -7.45 32.95
N GLN A 250 -8.14 -6.79 32.34
CA GLN A 250 -7.27 -7.35 31.32
C GLN A 250 -5.82 -6.98 31.63
N ASN A 251 -4.91 -7.96 31.57
CA ASN A 251 -3.48 -7.66 31.50
C ASN A 251 -2.81 -8.41 30.36
N GLN A 252 -2.26 -7.68 29.39
CA GLN A 252 -1.43 -8.22 28.32
C GLN A 252 0.03 -7.75 28.49
N VAL A 253 0.97 -8.69 28.41
CA VAL A 253 2.37 -8.37 28.16
C VAL A 253 2.49 -8.07 26.68
N ILE A 254 2.89 -6.84 26.31
CA ILE A 254 3.14 -6.43 24.93
C ILE A 254 4.53 -5.78 24.87
N GLU A 255 5.47 -6.43 24.19
CA GLU A 255 6.87 -6.00 24.15
C GLU A 255 7.60 -6.53 22.90
N ASN A 256 8.78 -5.99 22.60
CA ASN A 256 9.60 -6.49 21.50
C ASN A 256 10.50 -7.64 22.00
N ARG A 257 10.36 -8.84 21.43
CA ARG A 257 11.25 -9.99 21.66
C ARG A 257 12.03 -10.35 20.41
N THR A 258 13.22 -10.90 20.58
CA THR A 258 13.96 -11.51 19.47
C THR A 258 13.43 -12.92 19.23
N THR A 259 13.19 -13.28 17.97
CA THR A 259 12.88 -14.64 17.51
C THR A 259 13.77 -14.97 16.30
N VAL A 260 13.71 -16.20 15.78
CA VAL A 260 14.75 -16.77 14.92
C VAL A 260 14.20 -17.72 13.85
N ASN A 261 14.28 -17.34 12.57
CA ASN A 261 14.13 -18.33 11.49
C ASN A 261 15.37 -19.25 11.48
N VAL A 262 15.20 -20.55 11.18
CA VAL A 262 16.30 -21.50 10.99
C VAL A 262 16.35 -21.94 9.54
N PHE A 263 17.55 -22.03 8.95
CA PHE A 263 17.74 -22.52 7.59
C PHE A 263 18.78 -23.62 7.52
N ALA A 264 18.59 -24.56 6.59
CA ALA A 264 19.60 -25.53 6.17
C ALA A 264 19.62 -25.64 4.65
N GLU A 265 20.77 -25.35 4.02
CA GLU A 265 20.91 -25.28 2.57
C GLU A 265 22.00 -26.21 2.05
N THR A 266 21.73 -27.01 1.01
CA THR A 266 22.70 -27.94 0.43
C THR A 266 23.94 -27.19 -0.08
N LYS A 267 25.16 -27.59 0.28
CA LYS A 267 26.39 -26.91 -0.15
C LYS A 267 26.69 -27.10 -1.64
N VAL A 268 26.18 -28.17 -2.24
CA VAL A 268 26.21 -28.42 -3.69
C VAL A 268 24.82 -28.20 -4.31
N GLY A 269 24.77 -28.28 -5.64
CA GLY A 269 23.62 -27.84 -6.43
C GLY A 269 23.77 -26.39 -6.89
N ASP A 270 23.10 -26.05 -7.99
CA ASP A 270 23.11 -24.72 -8.56
C ASP A 270 22.42 -23.72 -7.64
N LYS A 271 23.21 -22.80 -7.08
CA LYS A 271 22.75 -21.71 -6.22
C LYS A 271 21.88 -20.69 -6.96
N ASN A 272 21.97 -20.64 -8.29
CA ASN A 272 21.12 -19.78 -9.11
C ASN A 272 19.74 -20.40 -9.37
N ASN A 273 19.50 -21.65 -8.95
CA ASN A 273 18.24 -22.34 -9.11
C ASN A 273 17.89 -23.07 -7.81
N LEU A 274 17.65 -22.27 -6.77
CA LEU A 274 17.34 -22.71 -5.42
C LEU A 274 15.87 -23.12 -5.29
N ILE A 275 15.65 -24.35 -4.87
CA ILE A 275 14.36 -24.85 -4.38
C ILE A 275 14.30 -24.52 -2.90
N GLN A 276 13.53 -23.51 -2.53
CA GLN A 276 13.27 -23.24 -1.12
C GLN A 276 12.00 -24.00 -0.71
N LEU A 277 12.00 -24.56 0.50
CA LEU A 277 10.80 -25.11 1.12
C LEU A 277 10.74 -24.72 2.60
N GLY A 278 9.54 -24.67 3.16
CA GLY A 278 9.34 -24.26 4.53
C GLY A 278 8.07 -24.73 5.21
N ALA A 279 8.08 -24.52 6.52
CA ALA A 279 7.12 -24.90 7.55
C ALA A 279 7.35 -23.95 8.75
N HIS A 280 6.35 -23.67 9.58
CA HIS A 280 6.58 -22.88 10.81
C HIS A 280 6.92 -23.78 12.01
N LEU A 281 7.68 -23.23 12.95
CA LEU A 281 8.22 -24.00 14.07
C LEU A 281 7.51 -23.69 15.40
N ASP A 282 6.98 -22.48 15.52
CA ASP A 282 5.99 -22.10 16.53
C ASP A 282 4.60 -22.66 16.21
N GLY A 283 3.73 -22.53 17.20
CA GLY A 283 2.29 -22.70 17.15
C GLY A 283 1.67 -21.90 18.32
N VAL A 284 0.35 -21.77 18.39
CA VAL A 284 -0.35 -20.91 19.35
C VAL A 284 0.08 -21.10 20.81
N GLN A 285 -0.02 -20.03 21.61
CA GLN A 285 0.12 -20.11 23.06
C GLN A 285 -0.93 -21.01 23.74
N ALA A 286 -2.02 -21.32 23.05
CA ALA A 286 -3.15 -22.10 23.56
C ALA A 286 -2.91 -23.63 23.57
N GLY A 287 -1.86 -24.14 22.92
CA GLY A 287 -1.65 -25.59 22.85
C GLY A 287 -0.31 -26.03 22.25
N PRO A 288 -0.08 -27.36 22.13
CA PRO A 288 1.22 -27.91 21.75
C PRO A 288 1.63 -27.70 20.29
N GLY A 289 0.67 -27.57 19.36
CA GLY A 289 0.88 -27.25 17.95
C GLY A 289 1.52 -28.36 17.11
N ILE A 290 0.99 -29.59 17.20
CA ILE A 290 1.61 -30.80 16.65
C ILE A 290 1.12 -31.19 15.24
N ASN A 291 -0.14 -30.96 14.90
CA ASN A 291 -0.50 -30.78 13.49
C ASN A 291 0.03 -29.43 13.00
N ASP A 292 -0.02 -28.41 13.87
CA ASP A 292 0.01 -26.98 13.54
C ASP A 292 1.18 -26.22 14.21
N ASP A 293 2.35 -26.09 13.61
CA ASP A 293 2.85 -26.83 12.45
C ASP A 293 3.99 -27.79 12.82
N GLY A 294 3.78 -28.57 13.88
CA GLY A 294 4.65 -29.69 14.20
C GLY A 294 4.72 -30.74 13.06
N SER A 295 3.71 -30.80 12.19
CA SER A 295 3.60 -31.79 11.12
C SER A 295 4.40 -31.39 9.87
N GLY A 296 4.30 -30.15 9.40
CA GLY A 296 5.10 -29.58 8.32
C GLY A 296 6.57 -29.50 8.71
N THR A 297 6.86 -29.02 9.92
CA THR A 297 8.21 -29.05 10.51
C THR A 297 8.81 -30.46 10.49
N THR A 298 8.02 -31.48 10.84
CA THR A 298 8.44 -32.88 10.83
C THR A 298 8.67 -33.41 9.42
N LEU A 299 7.75 -33.11 8.48
CA LEU A 299 7.86 -33.47 7.07
C LEU A 299 9.15 -32.93 6.48
N ILE A 300 9.43 -31.62 6.59
CA ILE A 300 10.61 -31.02 5.95
C ILE A 300 11.93 -31.45 6.59
N LEU A 301 11.93 -31.81 7.88
CA LEU A 301 13.10 -32.38 8.56
C LEU A 301 13.40 -33.82 8.09
N GLU A 302 12.38 -34.63 7.84
CA GLU A 302 12.53 -35.99 7.28
C GLU A 302 12.97 -35.94 5.81
N LEU A 303 12.49 -34.96 5.03
CA LEU A 303 13.01 -34.69 3.69
C LEU A 303 14.51 -34.31 3.72
N LEU A 304 14.94 -33.50 4.69
CA LEU A 304 16.37 -33.19 4.88
C LEU A 304 17.17 -34.44 5.26
N ARG A 305 16.68 -35.27 6.20
CA ARG A 305 17.37 -36.50 6.63
C ARG A 305 17.56 -37.49 5.49
N THR A 306 16.52 -37.67 4.68
CA THR A 306 16.49 -38.73 3.66
C THR A 306 17.26 -38.37 2.38
N LEU A 307 17.50 -37.08 2.11
CA LEU A 307 18.13 -36.58 0.88
C LEU A 307 19.64 -36.91 0.75
N ASP A 308 20.04 -37.45 -0.40
CA ASP A 308 21.45 -37.56 -0.83
C ASP A 308 21.99 -36.18 -1.25
N ALA A 309 22.20 -35.32 -0.26
CA ALA A 309 22.62 -33.93 -0.40
C ALA A 309 23.97 -33.73 -1.11
N LYS A 310 24.69 -34.81 -1.47
CA LYS A 310 25.90 -34.81 -2.29
C LYS A 310 25.60 -34.74 -3.80
N ARG A 311 24.35 -35.02 -4.20
CA ARG A 311 23.94 -35.34 -5.57
C ARG A 311 22.66 -34.61 -5.98
N VAL A 312 22.50 -33.35 -5.58
CA VAL A 312 21.44 -32.46 -6.07
C VAL A 312 21.92 -31.65 -7.29
N LYS A 313 21.08 -31.44 -8.33
CA LYS A 313 21.45 -30.55 -9.46
C LYS A 313 21.12 -29.11 -9.13
N ASN A 314 19.88 -28.86 -8.73
CA ASN A 314 19.41 -27.60 -8.17
C ASN A 314 19.74 -27.55 -6.66
N ALA A 315 20.06 -26.39 -6.10
CA ALA A 315 20.27 -26.27 -4.66
C ALA A 315 18.93 -26.39 -3.91
N VAL A 316 18.98 -26.81 -2.63
CA VAL A 316 17.78 -26.92 -1.78
C VAL A 316 17.99 -26.17 -0.46
N ARG A 317 17.03 -25.34 -0.04
CA ARG A 317 16.99 -24.67 1.27
C ARG A 317 15.74 -25.06 2.03
N PHE A 318 15.92 -25.77 3.13
CA PHE A 318 14.90 -26.02 4.14
C PHE A 318 14.83 -24.81 5.08
N SER A 319 13.61 -24.35 5.39
CA SER A 319 13.32 -23.14 6.15
C SER A 319 12.34 -23.47 7.27
N TRP A 320 12.69 -23.17 8.51
CA TRP A 320 11.78 -23.20 9.65
C TRP A 320 11.52 -21.78 10.08
N TRP A 321 10.26 -21.35 9.95
CA TRP A 321 9.85 -19.98 10.22
C TRP A 321 9.57 -19.75 11.70
N GLY A 322 9.49 -18.47 12.08
CA GLY A 322 9.17 -18.04 13.44
C GLY A 322 8.13 -16.93 13.43
N ALA A 323 7.21 -16.95 14.39
CA ALA A 323 6.13 -15.98 14.53
C ALA A 323 5.25 -15.91 13.26
N GLU A 324 4.94 -17.07 12.68
CA GLU A 324 3.91 -17.21 11.63
C GLU A 324 2.55 -16.79 12.20
N GLU A 325 2.20 -17.40 13.34
CA GLU A 325 1.00 -17.23 14.16
C GLU A 325 0.64 -15.77 14.50
N ASN A 326 1.64 -14.89 14.41
CA ASN A 326 1.54 -13.47 14.73
C ASN A 326 1.51 -12.56 13.50
N GLY A 327 1.36 -13.14 12.30
CA GLY A 327 1.20 -12.45 11.02
C GLY A 327 2.35 -12.65 10.04
N LEU A 328 2.80 -13.90 9.86
CA LEU A 328 3.85 -14.31 8.90
C LEU A 328 5.22 -13.63 9.14
N LEU A 329 5.51 -13.27 10.40
CA LEU A 329 6.58 -12.30 10.68
C LEU A 329 7.96 -12.82 10.25
N GLY A 330 8.21 -14.12 10.36
CA GLY A 330 9.45 -14.78 9.94
C GLY A 330 9.68 -14.77 8.43
N SER A 331 8.72 -15.24 7.64
CA SER A 331 8.83 -15.25 6.18
C SER A 331 8.73 -13.85 5.57
N ILE A 332 7.91 -12.94 6.13
CA ILE A 332 7.91 -11.52 5.75
C ILE A 332 9.27 -10.90 6.05
N PHE A 333 9.86 -11.12 7.22
CA PHE A 333 11.19 -10.58 7.54
C PHE A 333 12.25 -11.13 6.57
N HIS A 334 12.24 -12.44 6.30
CA HIS A 334 13.18 -13.05 5.37
C HIS A 334 13.08 -12.46 3.97
N THR A 335 11.90 -12.54 3.35
CA THR A 335 11.65 -12.07 1.97
C THR A 335 11.89 -10.57 1.81
N SER A 336 11.58 -9.75 2.81
CA SER A 336 11.84 -8.30 2.80
C SER A 336 13.32 -7.93 2.89
N ASN A 337 14.20 -8.86 3.33
CA ASN A 337 15.65 -8.64 3.47
C ASN A 337 16.47 -9.33 2.36
N LEU A 338 15.84 -10.02 1.40
CA LEU A 338 16.56 -10.58 0.24
C LEU A 338 16.92 -9.48 -0.76
N THR A 339 18.15 -9.51 -1.27
CA THR A 339 18.52 -8.70 -2.45
C THR A 339 17.86 -9.27 -3.71
N SER A 340 17.72 -8.44 -4.77
CA SER A 340 17.20 -8.92 -6.05
C SER A 340 17.95 -10.14 -6.58
N SER A 341 19.28 -10.21 -6.41
CA SER A 341 20.06 -11.37 -6.85
C SER A 341 19.76 -12.65 -6.06
N GLU A 342 19.30 -12.55 -4.81
CA GLU A 342 18.89 -13.70 -4.00
C GLU A 342 17.44 -14.10 -4.32
N VAL A 343 16.59 -13.14 -4.64
CA VAL A 343 15.25 -13.40 -5.20
C VAL A 343 15.39 -14.09 -6.56
N ASP A 344 16.24 -13.60 -7.47
CA ASP A 344 16.59 -14.25 -8.73
C ASP A 344 17.05 -15.69 -8.56
N ASN A 345 17.73 -16.01 -7.47
CA ASN A 345 18.25 -17.33 -7.21
C ASN A 345 17.18 -18.32 -6.77
N ILE A 346 16.07 -17.87 -6.18
CA ILE A 346 14.91 -18.72 -5.84
C ILE A 346 14.17 -19.09 -7.13
N LEU A 347 14.13 -20.38 -7.43
CA LEU A 347 13.36 -20.95 -8.54
C LEU A 347 11.87 -21.06 -8.18
N LEU A 348 11.57 -21.53 -6.97
CA LEU A 348 10.23 -21.77 -6.44
C LEU A 348 10.26 -21.87 -4.91
N TYR A 349 9.08 -21.80 -4.28
CA TYR A 349 8.89 -22.07 -2.85
C TYR A 349 7.84 -23.17 -2.62
N LEU A 350 8.14 -24.16 -1.78
CA LEU A 350 7.16 -25.17 -1.33
C LEU A 350 6.77 -24.93 0.14
N ASN A 351 5.48 -24.96 0.43
CA ASN A 351 4.94 -24.77 1.78
C ASN A 351 4.30 -26.05 2.30
N PHE A 352 4.61 -26.42 3.53
CA PHE A 352 4.01 -27.55 4.24
C PHE A 352 3.59 -27.05 5.60
N ASP A 353 2.29 -27.09 5.85
CA ASP A 353 1.59 -26.48 6.97
C ASP A 353 0.33 -27.33 7.20
N MET A 354 0.05 -27.77 8.44
CA MET A 354 -1.04 -28.69 8.77
C MET A 354 -1.15 -29.87 7.79
N VAL A 355 -0.09 -30.70 7.73
CA VAL A 355 0.01 -31.85 6.82
C VAL A 355 -0.21 -33.20 7.51
N GLY A 356 -0.63 -33.20 8.78
CA GLY A 356 -0.84 -34.39 9.60
C GLY A 356 -2.30 -34.77 9.88
N ARG A 357 -3.25 -33.83 9.79
CA ARG A 357 -4.68 -34.05 10.12
C ARG A 357 -5.57 -33.03 9.42
N GLY A 358 -6.58 -33.50 8.69
CA GLY A 358 -7.53 -32.64 7.99
C GLY A 358 -8.59 -33.43 7.21
N PHE A 359 -9.00 -32.93 6.04
CA PHE A 359 -9.96 -33.61 5.14
C PHE A 359 -9.60 -35.08 4.85
N TYR A 360 -10.63 -35.89 4.54
CA TYR A 360 -10.49 -37.29 4.12
C TYR A 360 -9.97 -37.40 2.66
N GLY A 361 -8.65 -37.26 2.52
CA GLY A 361 -7.92 -37.24 1.25
C GLY A 361 -6.54 -36.59 1.46
N THR A 362 -5.94 -36.06 0.38
CA THR A 362 -4.84 -35.10 0.51
C THR A 362 -5.22 -33.77 -0.16
N CYS A 363 -4.74 -32.68 0.41
CA CYS A 363 -5.09 -31.33 0.02
C CYS A 363 -3.88 -30.63 -0.61
N VAL A 364 -4.05 -30.11 -1.83
CA VAL A 364 -2.99 -29.52 -2.68
C VAL A 364 -3.40 -28.09 -3.03
N PHE A 365 -2.46 -27.14 -3.04
CA PHE A 365 -2.77 -25.76 -3.43
C PHE A 365 -3.18 -25.64 -4.91
N ASP A 366 -4.33 -24.99 -5.15
CA ASP A 366 -4.85 -24.53 -6.45
C ASP A 366 -3.92 -23.43 -6.99
N GLY A 367 -2.94 -23.85 -7.79
CA GLY A 367 -1.88 -23.01 -8.36
C GLY A 367 -2.18 -22.56 -9.79
N ASP A 368 -2.89 -23.38 -10.57
CA ASP A 368 -3.42 -22.99 -11.89
C ASP A 368 -4.66 -22.08 -11.78
N GLY A 369 -5.33 -22.06 -10.62
CA GLY A 369 -6.50 -21.24 -10.33
C GLY A 369 -7.81 -21.80 -10.88
N SER A 370 -7.84 -23.06 -11.31
CA SER A 370 -9.00 -23.71 -11.94
C SER A 370 -10.21 -23.84 -11.02
N THR A 371 -10.00 -23.93 -9.70
CA THR A 371 -11.10 -24.11 -8.73
C THR A 371 -11.56 -22.79 -8.12
N TYR A 372 -10.63 -21.94 -7.67
CA TYR A 372 -10.93 -20.72 -6.91
C TYR A 372 -10.66 -19.42 -7.68
N GLY A 373 -10.17 -19.49 -8.93
CA GLY A 373 -9.95 -18.34 -9.80
C GLY A 373 -8.70 -17.50 -9.47
N ARG A 374 -7.88 -17.92 -8.51
CA ARG A 374 -6.64 -17.21 -8.09
C ARG A 374 -5.41 -17.91 -8.69
N VAL A 375 -5.14 -17.63 -9.96
CA VAL A 375 -3.95 -18.13 -10.67
C VAL A 375 -2.66 -17.61 -10.00
N ALA A 376 -1.72 -18.52 -9.69
CA ALA A 376 -0.42 -18.20 -9.11
C ALA A 376 0.69 -18.05 -10.19
N PRO A 377 1.92 -17.61 -9.84
CA PRO A 377 2.99 -17.41 -10.81
C PRO A 377 3.33 -18.68 -11.60
N PRO A 378 3.66 -18.58 -12.91
CA PRO A 378 3.84 -19.75 -13.80
C PRO A 378 4.87 -20.76 -13.27
N GLY A 379 4.47 -22.03 -13.20
CA GLY A 379 5.17 -23.11 -12.51
C GLY A 379 4.48 -23.56 -11.23
N SER A 380 3.54 -22.78 -10.68
CA SER A 380 2.68 -23.20 -9.55
C SER A 380 1.71 -24.30 -9.99
N ASP A 381 1.13 -24.15 -11.17
CA ASP A 381 0.38 -25.16 -11.94
C ASP A 381 1.17 -26.47 -12.12
N VAL A 382 2.48 -26.35 -12.37
CA VAL A 382 3.36 -27.52 -12.51
C VAL A 382 3.60 -28.19 -11.15
N ILE A 383 3.79 -27.43 -10.07
CA ILE A 383 3.95 -27.98 -8.72
C ILE A 383 2.69 -28.73 -8.27
N GLU A 384 1.52 -28.10 -8.45
CA GLU A 384 0.20 -28.70 -8.23
C GLU A 384 0.05 -30.02 -8.98
N LYS A 385 0.27 -30.02 -10.30
CA LYS A 385 0.15 -31.23 -11.14
C LYS A 385 1.07 -32.37 -10.67
N LEU A 386 2.27 -32.06 -10.19
CA LEU A 386 3.20 -33.06 -9.65
C LEU A 386 2.72 -33.69 -8.33
N PHE A 387 1.99 -32.95 -7.49
CA PHE A 387 1.31 -33.51 -6.33
C PHE A 387 0.08 -34.33 -6.75
N GLU A 388 -0.79 -33.80 -7.62
CA GLU A 388 -1.94 -34.54 -8.14
C GLU A 388 -1.56 -35.91 -8.71
N ASP A 389 -0.55 -35.96 -9.59
CA ASP A 389 -0.11 -37.19 -10.25
C ASP A 389 0.36 -38.25 -9.24
N PHE A 390 0.94 -37.82 -8.10
CA PHE A 390 1.37 -38.74 -7.04
C PHE A 390 0.18 -39.39 -6.31
N PHE A 391 -0.89 -38.63 -6.06
CA PHE A 391 -2.10 -39.11 -5.37
C PHE A 391 -3.01 -39.90 -6.32
N ALA A 392 -3.20 -39.43 -7.55
CA ALA A 392 -3.93 -40.11 -8.60
C ALA A 392 -3.33 -41.49 -8.93
N ALA A 393 -1.98 -41.60 -8.97
CA ALA A 393 -1.29 -42.88 -9.15
C ALA A 393 -1.47 -43.88 -7.97
N ARG A 394 -2.12 -43.46 -6.88
CA ARG A 394 -2.49 -44.28 -5.71
C ARG A 394 -4.01 -44.40 -5.50
N GLY A 395 -4.82 -43.79 -6.38
CA GLY A 395 -6.27 -43.72 -6.19
C GLY A 395 -6.71 -42.83 -5.01
N ILE A 396 -5.82 -41.98 -4.48
CA ILE A 396 -6.12 -41.07 -3.38
C ILE A 396 -6.80 -39.82 -3.94
N PRO A 397 -7.98 -39.41 -3.45
CA PRO A 397 -8.64 -38.20 -3.90
C PRO A 397 -7.88 -36.95 -3.43
N VAL A 398 -7.70 -36.00 -4.34
CA VAL A 398 -7.17 -34.67 -4.04
C VAL A 398 -8.32 -33.70 -3.79
N GLN A 399 -8.16 -32.84 -2.79
CA GLN A 399 -8.98 -31.64 -2.61
C GLN A 399 -8.13 -30.41 -2.97
N PRO A 400 -8.55 -29.56 -3.92
CA PRO A 400 -7.87 -28.30 -4.20
C PRO A 400 -8.02 -27.35 -3.00
N VAL A 401 -6.96 -26.62 -2.68
CA VAL A 401 -6.90 -25.64 -1.59
C VAL A 401 -6.70 -24.26 -2.18
N SER A 402 -7.61 -23.34 -1.90
CA SER A 402 -7.43 -21.95 -2.30
C SER A 402 -6.17 -21.38 -1.67
N LEU A 403 -5.35 -20.69 -2.46
CA LEU A 403 -4.29 -19.82 -1.96
C LEU A 403 -4.91 -18.58 -1.27
N SER A 404 -5.67 -18.77 -0.18
CA SER A 404 -6.45 -17.73 0.50
C SER A 404 -5.60 -16.69 1.23
N GLY A 405 -4.38 -17.06 1.59
CA GLY A 405 -3.52 -16.38 2.56
C GLY A 405 -3.70 -16.91 3.99
N GLY A 406 -2.71 -16.61 4.84
CA GLY A 406 -2.57 -17.19 6.18
C GLY A 406 -1.66 -18.42 6.21
N SER A 407 -0.46 -18.31 5.60
CA SER A 407 0.68 -19.22 5.76
C SER A 407 1.92 -18.61 5.07
N ASP A 408 3.12 -19.10 5.35
CA ASP A 408 4.41 -18.53 4.94
C ASP A 408 4.66 -18.48 3.41
N TYR A 409 3.83 -19.12 2.57
CA TYR A 409 3.90 -18.94 1.11
C TYR A 409 3.50 -17.53 0.64
N VAL A 410 2.67 -16.81 1.41
CA VAL A 410 2.11 -15.51 1.01
C VAL A 410 3.18 -14.49 0.62
N PRO A 411 4.25 -14.24 1.39
CA PRO A 411 5.30 -13.31 0.95
C PRO A 411 6.08 -13.78 -0.29
N PHE A 412 6.24 -15.09 -0.53
CA PHE A 412 6.87 -15.59 -1.77
C PHE A 412 5.96 -15.39 -2.99
N LEU A 413 4.66 -15.62 -2.82
CA LEU A 413 3.62 -15.40 -3.81
C LEU A 413 3.46 -13.90 -4.13
N GLU A 414 3.14 -13.09 -3.12
CA GLU A 414 2.72 -11.69 -3.29
C GLU A 414 3.90 -10.74 -3.48
N ASN A 415 4.93 -10.83 -2.62
CA ASN A 415 6.03 -9.85 -2.62
C ASN A 415 7.16 -10.23 -3.60
N LEU A 416 7.39 -11.53 -3.84
CA LEU A 416 8.47 -12.03 -4.69
C LEU A 416 8.01 -12.63 -6.03
N GLN A 417 6.69 -12.79 -6.24
CA GLN A 417 6.09 -13.35 -7.47
C GLN A 417 6.73 -14.70 -7.88
N LYS A 418 7.06 -15.54 -6.89
CA LYS A 418 7.65 -16.86 -7.13
C LYS A 418 6.59 -17.95 -7.29
N PRO A 419 6.87 -19.00 -8.08
CA PRO A 419 6.01 -20.18 -8.11
C PRO A 419 5.88 -20.79 -6.72
N VAL A 420 4.65 -21.06 -6.30
CA VAL A 420 4.32 -21.62 -4.98
C VAL A 420 3.51 -22.90 -5.13
N GLY A 421 3.58 -23.76 -4.13
CA GLY A 421 2.73 -24.94 -4.01
C GLY A 421 3.12 -25.78 -2.80
N GLY A 422 2.58 -26.98 -2.68
CA GLY A 422 2.72 -27.80 -1.47
C GLY A 422 1.37 -28.32 -0.98
N LEU A 423 1.29 -28.59 0.32
CA LEU A 423 0.18 -29.32 0.95
C LEU A 423 -0.32 -28.58 2.21
N PHE A 424 -1.64 -28.60 2.42
CA PHE A 424 -2.31 -27.98 3.58
C PHE A 424 -3.68 -28.63 3.82
N THR A 425 -3.85 -29.40 4.90
CA THR A 425 -5.03 -30.28 5.06
C THR A 425 -6.27 -29.65 5.71
N GLY A 426 -6.17 -28.39 6.16
CA GLY A 426 -7.29 -27.50 6.40
C GLY A 426 -7.64 -27.21 7.88
N THR A 427 -8.17 -26.00 8.11
CA THR A 427 -8.40 -25.38 9.43
C THR A 427 -9.87 -25.37 9.89
N GLY A 428 -10.78 -25.93 9.10
CA GLY A 428 -12.19 -26.05 9.45
C GLY A 428 -12.42 -27.09 10.55
N VAL A 429 -13.46 -26.90 11.38
CA VAL A 429 -13.76 -27.81 12.51
C VAL A 429 -14.02 -29.26 12.06
N ASP A 430 -14.56 -29.45 10.85
CA ASP A 430 -14.78 -30.76 10.23
C ASP A 430 -13.51 -31.40 9.63
N GLN A 431 -12.39 -30.65 9.60
CA GLN A 431 -11.07 -31.07 9.10
C GLN A 431 -10.15 -31.34 10.30
N ASP A 432 -9.90 -30.33 11.12
CA ASP A 432 -9.19 -30.43 12.38
C ASP A 432 -9.96 -29.69 13.50
N PRO A 433 -10.68 -30.40 14.39
CA PRO A 433 -11.40 -29.78 15.50
C PRO A 433 -10.47 -29.25 16.59
N CYS A 434 -9.16 -29.55 16.53
CA CYS A 434 -8.13 -29.14 17.49
C CYS A 434 -7.22 -28.00 17.01
N TYR A 435 -7.35 -27.53 15.77
CA TYR A 435 -6.71 -26.32 15.24
C TYR A 435 -6.79 -25.15 16.25
N HIS A 436 -5.65 -24.49 16.50
CA HIS A 436 -5.44 -23.43 17.50
C HIS A 436 -5.84 -23.78 18.96
N LYS A 437 -5.85 -25.06 19.38
CA LYS A 437 -6.31 -25.47 20.74
C LYS A 437 -5.33 -26.40 21.47
N ALA A 438 -5.50 -26.47 22.79
CA ALA A 438 -4.77 -27.38 23.68
C ALA A 438 -4.85 -28.88 23.31
N CYS A 439 -5.84 -29.29 22.50
CA CYS A 439 -5.97 -30.67 22.03
C CYS A 439 -5.17 -30.99 20.76
N ASP A 440 -4.51 -30.02 20.11
CA ASP A 440 -3.55 -30.32 19.05
C ASP A 440 -2.23 -30.86 19.63
N THR A 441 -2.34 -32.12 20.05
CA THR A 441 -1.32 -32.94 20.69
C THR A 441 -0.77 -33.95 19.68
N TYR A 442 0.22 -34.73 20.09
CA TYR A 442 0.71 -35.87 19.30
C TYR A 442 -0.42 -36.81 18.81
N ASP A 443 -1.47 -37.02 19.61
CA ASP A 443 -2.60 -37.91 19.27
C ASP A 443 -3.59 -37.28 18.26
N ASN A 444 -3.45 -36.00 17.91
CA ASN A 444 -4.26 -35.37 16.86
C ASN A 444 -3.78 -35.77 15.45
N VAL A 445 -2.49 -36.02 15.27
CA VAL A 445 -1.88 -36.27 13.95
C VAL A 445 -2.14 -37.71 13.45
N ASN A 446 -2.75 -37.81 12.27
CA ASN A 446 -2.84 -39.07 11.54
C ASN A 446 -1.48 -39.39 10.89
N GLN A 447 -0.73 -40.29 11.53
CA GLN A 447 0.62 -40.67 11.07
C GLN A 447 0.65 -41.28 9.66
N THR A 448 -0.43 -41.94 9.22
CA THR A 448 -0.55 -42.48 7.86
C THR A 448 -0.72 -41.36 6.84
N GLN A 449 -1.54 -40.34 7.15
CA GLN A 449 -1.69 -39.14 6.32
C GLN A 449 -0.37 -38.36 6.23
N LEU A 450 0.33 -38.14 7.36
CA LEU A 450 1.65 -37.51 7.38
C LEU A 450 2.71 -38.30 6.58
N LEU A 451 2.72 -39.63 6.68
CA LEU A 451 3.61 -40.49 5.90
C LEU A 451 3.38 -40.34 4.39
N ILE A 452 2.11 -40.39 3.97
CA ILE A 452 1.71 -40.26 2.56
C ILE A 452 2.07 -38.86 2.03
N ASN A 453 1.79 -37.80 2.80
CA ASN A 453 2.11 -36.42 2.46
C ASN A 453 3.63 -36.19 2.38
N THR A 454 4.41 -36.79 3.29
CA THR A 454 5.89 -36.75 3.24
C THR A 454 6.44 -37.50 2.03
N GLN A 455 5.88 -38.64 1.65
CA GLN A 455 6.28 -39.36 0.43
C GLN A 455 5.93 -38.58 -0.86
N ALA A 456 4.80 -37.88 -0.87
CA ALA A 456 4.43 -36.98 -1.96
C ALA A 456 5.44 -35.85 -2.10
N ALA A 457 5.69 -35.14 -0.99
CA ALA A 457 6.67 -34.06 -0.93
C ALA A 457 8.09 -34.53 -1.29
N GLN A 458 8.51 -35.73 -0.87
CA GLN A 458 9.80 -36.32 -1.28
C GLN A 458 9.84 -36.56 -2.80
N THR A 459 8.76 -37.07 -3.39
CA THR A 459 8.70 -37.36 -4.83
C THR A 459 8.75 -36.07 -5.66
N VAL A 460 7.97 -35.06 -5.26
CA VAL A 460 7.93 -33.74 -5.91
C VAL A 460 9.29 -33.04 -5.76
N LEU A 461 9.86 -32.99 -4.55
CA LEU A 461 11.17 -32.39 -4.28
C LEU A 461 12.28 -33.06 -5.10
N LEU A 462 12.33 -34.39 -5.16
CA LEU A 462 13.33 -35.12 -5.95
C LEU A 462 13.23 -34.82 -7.45
N LYS A 463 12.01 -34.69 -7.99
CA LYS A 463 11.80 -34.32 -9.40
C LYS A 463 12.20 -32.87 -9.64
N LEU A 464 11.85 -31.94 -8.76
CA LEU A 464 12.27 -30.53 -8.87
C LEU A 464 13.80 -30.36 -8.75
N ILE A 465 14.46 -31.15 -7.89
CA ILE A 465 15.93 -31.17 -7.75
C ILE A 465 16.63 -31.54 -9.06
N ASP A 466 16.03 -32.40 -9.86
CA ASP A 466 16.63 -32.93 -11.09
C ASP A 466 16.12 -32.28 -12.38
N GLU A 467 14.88 -31.81 -12.41
CA GLU A 467 14.18 -31.34 -13.62
C GLU A 467 13.56 -29.96 -13.45
N GLY A 468 13.62 -29.34 -12.25
CA GLY A 468 12.92 -28.09 -11.95
C GLY A 468 13.19 -26.94 -12.92
N THR A 469 14.42 -26.80 -13.41
CA THR A 469 14.82 -25.78 -14.40
C THR A 469 14.39 -26.09 -15.84
N THR A 470 13.84 -27.28 -16.07
CA THR A 470 13.23 -27.73 -17.33
C THR A 470 11.70 -27.73 -17.24
N LEU A 471 11.15 -27.97 -16.04
CA LEU A 471 9.72 -28.03 -15.75
C LEU A 471 9.10 -26.66 -15.44
N ILE A 472 9.83 -25.80 -14.73
CA ILE A 472 9.37 -24.50 -14.25
C ILE A 472 10.19 -23.39 -14.91
N PRO A 473 9.56 -22.38 -15.53
CA PRO A 473 10.27 -21.25 -16.10
C PRO A 473 10.92 -20.44 -14.97
N LYS A 474 12.24 -20.22 -15.06
CA LYS A 474 12.95 -19.44 -14.04
C LYS A 474 12.47 -17.98 -14.06
N ASN A 475 11.69 -17.58 -13.05
CA ASN A 475 11.22 -16.19 -12.92
C ASN A 475 12.37 -15.29 -12.42
N LEU A 476 13.09 -14.68 -13.37
CA LEU A 476 14.26 -13.82 -13.15
C LEU A 476 13.86 -12.37 -12.92
N THR A 477 14.13 -11.85 -11.72
CA THR A 477 14.18 -10.39 -11.45
C THR A 477 15.40 -9.70 -12.12
N THR A 478 16.24 -10.46 -12.85
CA THR A 478 17.38 -10.00 -13.67
C THR A 478 17.17 -10.13 -15.19
N VAL A 479 15.96 -9.79 -15.69
CA VAL A 479 15.98 -8.61 -16.56
C VAL A 479 16.10 -7.43 -15.60
N ALA A 480 17.30 -6.85 -15.49
CA ALA A 480 17.59 -5.80 -14.50
C ALA A 480 16.48 -4.75 -14.53
N ALA A 481 15.65 -4.77 -13.49
CA ALA A 481 14.27 -4.32 -13.64
C ALA A 481 14.26 -2.83 -14.07
N PRO A 482 13.78 -2.53 -15.28
CA PRO A 482 14.10 -1.30 -16.00
C PRO A 482 13.68 -0.08 -15.19
N LYS A 483 14.64 0.76 -14.81
CA LYS A 483 14.44 1.90 -13.91
C LYS A 483 13.45 2.89 -14.53
N VAL A 484 12.17 2.76 -14.18
CA VAL A 484 11.12 3.70 -14.57
C VAL A 484 11.16 4.87 -13.59
N LEU A 485 11.83 5.95 -13.98
CA LEU A 485 11.71 7.22 -13.26
C LEU A 485 10.49 7.99 -13.76
N VAL A 486 9.62 8.37 -12.83
CA VAL A 486 8.44 9.20 -13.07
C VAL A 486 8.72 10.57 -12.47
N ASN A 487 9.06 11.53 -13.32
CA ASN A 487 9.17 12.95 -12.95
C ASN A 487 7.80 13.60 -13.12
N LEU A 488 6.92 13.31 -12.16
CA LEU A 488 5.69 14.07 -11.97
C LEU A 488 6.03 15.43 -11.33
N ALA A 489 5.23 16.43 -11.66
CA ALA A 489 4.95 17.53 -10.75
C ALA A 489 3.43 17.70 -10.74
N SER A 490 2.81 16.75 -10.04
CA SER A 490 1.41 16.77 -9.65
C SER A 490 1.24 17.72 -8.47
N ASP A 491 0.15 18.50 -8.43
CA ASP A 491 -0.24 19.24 -7.23
C ASP A 491 -1.45 18.56 -6.47
N VAL A 492 -1.26 18.03 -5.21
CA VAL A 492 -2.14 17.55 -4.05
C VAL A 492 -1.83 17.83 -2.45
N ASP A 493 -0.71 18.36 -1.83
CA ASP A 493 -0.63 19.13 -0.50
C ASP A 493 -0.16 18.59 0.94
N LEU A 494 0.37 17.40 1.27
CA LEU A 494 0.84 17.01 2.67
C LEU A 494 -0.25 17.04 3.78
N GLU A 495 0.11 17.40 5.01
CA GLU A 495 -0.69 18.05 6.05
C GLU A 495 0.34 18.68 7.02
N PHE A 496 -0.04 19.71 7.78
CA PHE A 496 0.25 19.91 9.21
C PHE A 496 0.27 21.38 9.63
N THR A 497 -0.05 21.59 10.90
CA THR A 497 -0.89 22.70 11.34
C THR A 497 -0.11 23.77 12.10
N LYS A 498 -0.53 25.04 11.92
CA LYS A 498 -0.57 26.02 13.01
C LYS A 498 -1.79 26.92 12.82
N GLN A 499 -2.65 26.96 13.83
CA GLN A 499 -3.98 27.57 13.77
C GLN A 499 -3.91 29.11 13.88
N CYS A 500 -4.71 29.82 13.08
CA CYS A 500 -4.91 31.26 13.24
C CYS A 500 -6.24 31.53 13.95
N ASN A 501 -6.20 31.75 15.27
CA ASN A 501 -7.35 32.19 16.04
C ASN A 501 -7.35 33.71 16.27
N HIS A 502 -8.55 34.27 16.41
CA HIS A 502 -8.83 35.66 16.79
C HIS A 502 -8.66 35.85 18.33
N GLU A 503 -8.76 37.03 18.96
CA GLU A 503 -9.26 38.36 18.55
C GLU A 503 -8.64 39.51 19.41
N HIS A 504 -9.32 40.68 19.39
CA HIS A 504 -9.18 41.87 20.24
C HIS A 504 -8.21 43.00 19.83
N GLU A 505 -8.83 44.13 19.48
CA GLU A 505 -8.23 45.47 19.52
C GLU A 505 -8.28 46.02 20.96
N VAL A 506 -7.21 46.70 21.39
CA VAL A 506 -7.24 47.66 22.51
C VAL A 506 -6.45 48.88 22.08
N TYR A 507 -7.02 50.07 22.23
CA TYR A 507 -6.34 51.33 21.91
C TYR A 507 -5.26 51.65 22.95
N GLY A 508 -4.03 51.89 22.48
CA GLY A 508 -2.89 52.37 23.27
C GLY A 508 -1.86 53.00 22.32
N GLU A 509 -1.43 54.22 22.62
CA GLU A 509 -0.71 55.08 21.67
C GLU A 509 0.81 55.17 21.97
N VAL A 510 1.58 55.69 21.01
CA VAL A 510 3.01 56.10 21.08
C VAL A 510 4.00 55.04 21.60
N THR A 511 4.91 54.46 20.81
CA THR A 511 5.95 55.17 20.05
C THR A 511 6.73 54.15 19.19
N ILE A 512 7.09 54.49 17.95
CA ILE A 512 8.14 53.78 17.19
C ILE A 512 9.28 54.76 16.91
N GLN A 513 10.48 54.45 17.39
CA GLN A 513 11.71 54.99 16.83
C GLN A 513 12.48 53.86 16.13
N SER A 514 12.90 54.13 14.91
CA SER A 514 13.87 53.31 14.18
C SER A 514 15.28 53.83 14.46
N THR A 515 16.30 52.98 14.26
CA THR A 515 17.43 53.39 13.40
C THR A 515 18.24 52.20 12.90
N THR A 516 18.84 52.41 11.75
CA THR A 516 19.62 51.47 10.95
C THR A 516 21.04 51.29 11.47
N SER A 517 21.62 50.11 11.21
CA SER A 517 23.06 49.78 11.03
C SER A 517 24.11 50.91 11.09
N CYS A 518 25.26 50.69 11.76
CA CYS A 518 26.58 50.48 11.11
C CYS A 518 27.81 50.46 12.07
N LEU A 519 28.73 49.53 11.79
CA LEU A 519 30.21 49.52 11.88
C LEU A 519 31.03 50.51 12.78
N ASN A 520 32.06 49.89 13.41
CA ASN A 520 33.48 50.33 13.59
C ASN A 520 34.01 51.08 14.84
N PHE A 521 34.97 50.39 15.48
CA PHE A 521 36.31 50.82 15.99
C PHE A 521 36.53 51.73 17.22
N SER A 522 37.19 51.14 18.24
CA SER A 522 38.27 51.70 19.12
C SER A 522 37.99 52.95 19.99
N SER A 523 38.53 53.11 21.21
CA SER A 523 39.84 52.68 21.75
C SER A 523 39.88 52.69 23.30
N GLU A 524 40.91 52.08 23.91
CA GLU A 524 41.28 52.23 25.34
C GLU A 524 42.14 53.52 25.55
N VAL A 525 42.54 53.96 26.76
CA VAL A 525 43.63 53.39 27.61
C VAL A 525 43.68 54.10 28.99
N THR A 526 43.91 53.34 30.08
CA THR A 526 44.88 53.60 31.19
C THR A 526 44.76 52.48 32.25
N GLY A 527 45.81 51.89 32.83
CA GLY A 527 47.25 51.92 32.48
C GLY A 527 48.15 51.57 33.68
N LEU A 528 48.99 50.52 33.57
CA LEU A 528 50.18 50.25 34.42
C LEU A 528 51.11 49.19 33.74
N THR A 529 52.32 48.96 34.26
CA THR A 529 53.51 48.62 33.43
C THR A 529 54.04 47.17 33.50
N CYS A 530 54.82 46.81 32.46
CA CYS A 530 55.49 45.52 32.21
C CYS A 530 57.02 45.61 32.43
N PRO A 531 57.83 44.52 32.34
CA PRO A 531 58.63 44.34 31.12
C PRO A 531 59.02 42.90 30.66
N LYS A 532 58.88 42.67 29.33
CA LYS A 532 59.83 42.01 28.37
C LYS A 532 60.03 40.46 28.25
N GLN A 533 59.53 39.94 27.10
CA GLN A 533 60.26 39.15 26.04
C GLN A 533 60.80 37.72 26.29
N PRO A 534 61.11 36.90 25.23
CA PRO A 534 60.78 36.94 23.79
C PRO A 534 60.25 35.58 23.20
N SER A 535 60.19 35.44 21.87
CA SER A 535 59.86 34.23 21.06
C SER A 535 60.92 34.04 19.94
N PRO A 536 60.81 33.18 18.87
CA PRO A 536 59.89 32.07 18.50
C PRO A 536 60.59 30.81 17.90
N THR A 537 59.87 29.83 17.28
CA THR A 537 60.05 29.32 15.87
C THR A 537 59.56 27.87 15.58
N HIS A 538 59.35 27.59 14.28
CA HIS A 538 59.44 26.31 13.53
C HIS A 538 58.23 25.36 13.33
N SER A 539 58.36 24.57 12.25
CA SER A 539 57.34 23.76 11.52
C SER A 539 58.03 22.68 10.67
N LEU A 540 57.35 21.58 10.29
CA LEU A 540 57.63 20.79 9.06
C LEU A 540 56.51 19.79 8.67
N LEU A 541 56.80 18.88 7.73
CA LEU A 541 55.89 18.11 6.85
C LEU A 541 56.18 16.59 6.85
N LEU A 542 55.27 15.83 6.20
CA LEU A 542 55.49 14.54 5.49
C LEU A 542 55.83 13.29 6.35
N ASN A 543 55.26 12.11 6.07
CA ASN A 543 55.47 11.39 4.80
C ASN A 543 54.37 10.37 4.43
N LEU A 544 54.37 10.00 3.13
CA LEU A 544 53.79 8.75 2.60
C LEU A 544 54.92 7.73 2.39
N GLN A 545 54.60 6.44 2.29
CA GLN A 545 55.50 5.48 1.64
C GLN A 545 54.71 4.36 0.92
N THR A 546 55.19 4.00 -0.27
CA THR A 546 54.62 2.98 -1.17
C THR A 546 55.74 2.37 -2.01
N ASP A 547 55.78 1.05 -2.13
CA ASP A 547 56.65 0.30 -3.06
C ASP A 547 55.79 -0.74 -3.81
N GLY A 548 55.95 -1.04 -5.10
CA GLY A 548 56.75 -0.39 -6.15
C GLY A 548 57.08 -1.34 -7.32
N ILE A 549 57.11 -0.82 -8.57
CA ILE A 549 57.91 -1.32 -9.73
C ILE A 549 57.43 -2.68 -10.37
N GLN A 550 57.34 -2.91 -11.70
CA GLN A 550 57.65 -2.14 -12.94
C GLN A 550 56.88 -2.67 -14.20
N GLU A 551 56.67 -1.79 -15.21
CA GLU A 551 56.71 -2.01 -16.69
C GLU A 551 55.90 -3.15 -17.40
N SER A 552 55.57 -3.09 -18.72
CA SER A 552 55.99 -2.23 -19.85
C SER A 552 54.86 -1.94 -20.88
N ARG A 553 55.13 -1.19 -21.96
CA ARG A 553 54.16 -0.82 -23.04
C ARG A 553 54.27 -1.69 -24.29
N ARG A 554 53.19 -1.77 -25.09
CA ARG A 554 53.23 -1.79 -26.57
C ARG A 554 51.93 -1.27 -27.21
N GLN A 555 52.02 -0.74 -28.44
CA GLN A 555 50.91 -0.30 -29.29
C GLN A 555 50.82 -1.18 -30.55
N ASN A 556 49.66 -1.23 -31.21
CA ASN A 556 49.54 -1.06 -32.67
C ASN A 556 48.07 -1.00 -33.16
N HIS A 557 47.87 -0.46 -34.38
CA HIS A 557 46.58 -0.37 -35.08
C HIS A 557 46.30 -1.65 -35.91
N HIS A 558 45.02 -2.00 -36.18
CA HIS A 558 44.40 -1.79 -37.52
C HIS A 558 42.95 -2.29 -37.72
N SER A 559 42.18 -1.44 -38.41
CA SER A 559 41.01 -1.62 -39.29
C SER A 559 40.39 -2.99 -39.68
N HIS A 560 39.04 -2.99 -39.72
CA HIS A 560 38.13 -3.50 -40.78
C HIS A 560 37.51 -4.93 -40.79
N SER A 561 36.31 -5.04 -40.19
CA SER A 561 35.00 -5.31 -40.86
C SER A 561 34.52 -6.71 -41.33
N TRP A 562 33.19 -6.91 -41.11
CA TRP A 562 32.19 -7.64 -41.93
C TRP A 562 31.95 -9.18 -41.85
N ARG A 563 30.92 -9.53 -41.04
CA ARG A 563 29.58 -10.08 -41.49
C ARG A 563 29.31 -11.61 -41.51
N ARG A 564 28.06 -11.94 -41.13
CA ARG A 564 27.23 -13.16 -41.41
C ARG A 564 27.37 -14.37 -40.45
N LEU A 565 26.29 -15.10 -40.08
CA LEU A 565 24.83 -14.80 -40.01
C LEU A 565 24.08 -15.89 -39.18
N CYS A 566 22.75 -15.73 -39.02
CA CYS A 566 21.74 -16.72 -38.57
C CYS A 566 21.68 -17.10 -37.08
N TRP A 567 20.51 -17.38 -36.48
CA TRP A 567 19.14 -16.83 -36.66
C TRP A 567 18.23 -17.32 -35.49
N CYS A 568 17.16 -16.58 -35.16
CA CYS A 568 15.81 -16.98 -34.69
C CYS A 568 15.58 -18.24 -33.78
N GLN A 569 14.57 -18.29 -32.87
CA GLN A 569 13.30 -17.53 -32.82
C GLN A 569 12.56 -17.59 -31.45
N HIS A 570 11.69 -16.60 -31.22
CA HIS A 570 10.47 -16.58 -30.39
C HIS A 570 10.47 -16.80 -28.86
N HIS A 571 10.38 -15.64 -28.17
CA HIS A 571 9.30 -15.24 -27.26
C HIS A 571 8.33 -16.30 -26.68
N GLN A 572 8.21 -16.30 -25.35
CA GLN A 572 7.04 -15.70 -24.70
C GLN A 572 7.52 -14.68 -23.66
N THR A 573 6.66 -13.73 -23.25
CA THR A 573 7.08 -12.58 -22.40
C THR A 573 5.96 -12.14 -21.47
N VAL A 574 6.03 -12.65 -20.23
CA VAL A 574 5.39 -12.06 -19.04
C VAL A 574 6.16 -10.77 -18.69
N ILE A 575 5.48 -9.80 -18.07
CA ILE A 575 5.97 -8.42 -18.00
C ILE A 575 5.98 -7.94 -16.55
N GLU A 576 7.06 -8.23 -15.85
CA GLU A 576 7.33 -7.68 -14.53
C GLU A 576 7.71 -6.19 -14.68
N ILE A 577 6.95 -5.29 -14.05
CA ILE A 577 7.25 -3.87 -14.06
C ILE A 577 8.10 -3.55 -12.83
N ALA A 578 9.31 -3.08 -13.09
CA ALA A 578 10.26 -2.64 -12.08
C ALA A 578 9.66 -1.63 -11.10
N ARG A 579 10.15 -1.64 -9.86
CA ARG A 579 9.78 -0.69 -8.79
C ARG A 579 9.93 0.76 -9.28
N PRO A 580 8.86 1.52 -9.60
CA PRO A 580 8.97 2.88 -10.08
C PRO A 580 9.64 3.80 -9.06
N GLY A 581 10.50 4.70 -9.54
CA GLY A 581 11.02 5.81 -8.76
C GLY A 581 10.26 7.09 -9.09
N GLN A 582 9.62 7.73 -8.11
CA GLN A 582 8.99 9.03 -8.29
C GLN A 582 9.88 10.16 -7.75
N VAL A 583 10.20 11.12 -8.61
CA VAL A 583 10.98 12.32 -8.26
C VAL A 583 10.06 13.52 -8.17
N GLN A 584 10.11 14.28 -7.07
CA GLN A 584 9.21 15.42 -6.82
C GLN A 584 9.89 16.55 -6.07
N ARG A 585 9.72 17.80 -6.54
CA ARG A 585 10.29 19.01 -5.90
C ARG A 585 9.74 19.31 -4.50
N ARG A 586 8.56 18.80 -4.20
CA ARG A 586 7.82 18.92 -2.95
C ARG A 586 7.89 17.57 -2.21
N PRO A 587 7.95 17.49 -0.86
CA PRO A 587 7.59 16.27 -0.10
C PRO A 587 6.09 15.91 -0.21
N TYR A 588 5.38 16.62 -1.08
CA TYR A 588 3.95 16.80 -1.17
C TYR A 588 3.56 17.36 -2.53
N ILE A 589 2.38 17.97 -2.64
CA ILE A 589 1.54 17.94 -3.83
C ILE A 589 1.06 19.42 -4.31
N LEU A 590 -0.03 20.29 -4.25
CA LEU A 590 -1.42 20.70 -3.70
C LEU A 590 -2.75 20.53 -4.51
N PHE A 591 -3.89 20.11 -3.92
CA PHE A 591 -5.11 19.77 -4.71
C PHE A 591 -5.79 21.03 -5.27
N LEU A 592 -5.53 21.33 -6.55
CA LEU A 592 -5.97 22.59 -7.15
C LEU A 592 -7.49 22.73 -7.36
N ILE A 593 -8.26 21.63 -7.38
CA ILE A 593 -9.72 21.63 -7.57
C ILE A 593 -10.46 22.37 -6.44
N PRO A 594 -10.27 22.02 -5.15
CA PRO A 594 -10.82 22.77 -4.01
C PRO A 594 -10.06 24.07 -3.66
N ALA A 595 -8.84 24.26 -4.16
CA ALA A 595 -7.95 25.33 -3.70
C ALA A 595 -8.53 26.76 -3.86
N LEU A 596 -9.39 27.00 -4.84
CA LEU A 596 -10.05 28.30 -5.04
C LEU A 596 -11.03 28.66 -3.92
N GLN A 597 -11.75 27.69 -3.36
CA GLN A 597 -12.62 27.90 -2.19
C GLN A 597 -11.79 28.11 -0.92
N MET A 598 -10.69 27.38 -0.78
CA MET A 598 -9.77 27.49 0.37
C MET A 598 -9.12 28.87 0.47
N ILE A 599 -8.62 29.47 -0.62
CA ILE A 599 -8.01 30.82 -0.57
C ILE A 599 -9.02 31.94 -0.29
N VAL A 600 -10.31 31.66 -0.47
CA VAL A 600 -11.42 32.59 -0.19
C VAL A 600 -11.92 32.44 1.25
N SER A 601 -12.05 31.21 1.78
CA SER A 601 -12.60 30.96 3.12
C SER A 601 -12.02 29.73 3.82
N ASN A 602 -12.15 29.68 5.14
CA ASN A 602 -11.86 28.54 6.01
C ASN A 602 -13.05 27.56 6.18
N GLN A 603 -14.12 27.74 5.40
CA GLN A 603 -15.30 26.89 5.53
C GLN A 603 -14.97 25.46 5.08
N ASN A 604 -15.47 24.49 5.85
CA ASN A 604 -15.22 23.05 5.69
C ASN A 604 -13.76 22.60 5.94
N HIS A 605 -12.87 23.43 6.51
CA HIS A 605 -11.50 23.02 6.87
C HIS A 605 -10.75 22.36 5.69
N LEU A 606 -10.80 23.03 4.54
CA LEU A 606 -10.21 22.49 3.31
C LEU A 606 -8.68 22.45 3.39
N GLU A 607 -8.06 23.44 4.03
CA GLU A 607 -6.63 23.46 4.36
C GLU A 607 -6.10 22.16 5.00
N ASP A 608 -6.92 21.46 5.79
CA ASP A 608 -6.54 20.25 6.50
C ASP A 608 -6.77 18.97 5.65
N GLN A 609 -7.51 19.07 4.54
CA GLN A 609 -8.00 17.91 3.75
C GLN A 609 -7.54 17.89 2.30
N ILE A 610 -7.32 19.05 1.69
CA ILE A 610 -6.91 19.18 0.28
C ILE A 610 -5.42 18.90 0.08
N MET A 611 -4.88 18.20 1.05
CA MET A 611 -3.50 18.06 1.38
C MET A 611 -3.23 16.57 1.63
N VAL A 612 -2.30 15.96 0.88
CA VAL A 612 -1.88 14.54 1.04
C VAL A 612 -0.35 14.36 0.90
N PRO A 613 0.33 13.64 1.81
CA PRO A 613 1.73 13.18 1.64
C PRO A 613 1.93 12.03 0.63
N TYR A 614 3.20 11.72 0.30
CA TYR A 614 3.59 10.56 -0.52
C TYR A 614 3.99 9.30 0.27
N ASP A 615 3.93 9.32 1.61
CA ASP A 615 4.29 8.19 2.48
C ASP A 615 3.56 6.87 2.11
N LYS A 616 2.33 6.97 1.62
CA LYS A 616 1.47 5.85 1.20
C LYS A 616 1.43 5.62 -0.31
N LEU A 617 2.23 6.34 -1.09
CA LEU A 617 2.27 6.19 -2.56
C LEU A 617 2.76 4.79 -2.98
N PHE A 618 3.71 4.22 -2.23
CA PHE A 618 4.37 2.94 -2.55
C PHE A 618 4.20 1.93 -1.41
N HIS A 619 3.04 1.27 -1.38
CA HIS A 619 2.80 0.16 -0.46
C HIS A 619 3.74 -1.02 -0.72
N ASN A 620 4.04 -1.79 0.33
CA ASN A 620 4.84 -3.04 0.29
C ASN A 620 6.22 -2.90 -0.41
N GLY A 621 6.82 -1.70 -0.40
CA GLY A 621 8.13 -1.47 -1.03
C GLY A 621 8.14 -1.54 -2.55
N ASN A 622 6.97 -1.44 -3.20
CA ASN A 622 6.81 -1.58 -4.64
C ASN A 622 7.37 -0.41 -5.48
N GLY A 623 7.94 0.62 -4.86
CA GLY A 623 8.51 1.80 -5.52
C GLY A 623 9.36 2.63 -4.55
N THR A 624 9.95 3.72 -5.04
CA THR A 624 10.75 4.64 -4.21
C THR A 624 10.37 6.10 -4.45
N PHE A 625 10.20 6.86 -3.37
CA PHE A 625 9.98 8.30 -3.44
C PHE A 625 11.29 9.06 -3.22
N VAL A 626 11.57 10.06 -4.06
CA VAL A 626 12.74 10.94 -3.93
C VAL A 626 12.31 12.41 -4.01
N GLN A 627 12.42 13.11 -2.90
CA GLN A 627 12.28 14.56 -2.87
C GLN A 627 13.49 15.23 -3.55
N GLY A 628 13.24 16.08 -4.53
CA GLY A 628 14.24 16.86 -5.25
C GLY A 628 13.69 17.48 -6.53
N GLU A 629 14.24 18.63 -6.92
CA GLU A 629 13.85 19.34 -8.14
C GLU A 629 14.79 18.97 -9.30
N VAL A 630 14.27 18.39 -10.38
CA VAL A 630 15.08 18.03 -11.55
C VAL A 630 15.51 19.29 -12.30
N THR A 631 16.82 19.50 -12.41
CA THR A 631 17.42 20.66 -13.10
C THR A 631 17.98 20.30 -14.47
N LYS A 632 18.27 19.01 -14.72
CA LYS A 632 18.82 18.53 -15.99
C LYS A 632 18.44 17.07 -16.29
N ILE A 633 18.39 16.72 -17.57
CA ILE A 633 18.35 15.34 -18.06
C ILE A 633 19.60 15.14 -18.94
N ASN A 634 20.43 14.14 -18.64
CA ASN A 634 21.56 13.77 -19.52
C ASN A 634 21.19 12.52 -20.31
N GLN A 635 20.74 12.72 -21.55
CA GLN A 635 20.54 11.65 -22.54
C GLN A 635 20.66 12.24 -23.95
N LYS A 636 21.28 11.53 -24.89
CA LYS A 636 21.38 11.94 -26.30
C LYS A 636 20.28 11.28 -27.14
N PRO A 637 19.93 11.85 -28.31
CA PRO A 637 19.04 11.22 -29.27
C PRO A 637 19.49 9.79 -29.63
N GLY A 638 18.60 8.82 -29.44
CA GLY A 638 18.86 7.40 -29.73
C GLY A 638 19.47 6.56 -28.59
N ASP A 639 19.91 7.15 -27.48
CA ASP A 639 20.34 6.39 -26.29
C ASP A 639 19.16 5.60 -25.70
N THR A 640 19.41 4.43 -25.09
CA THR A 640 18.38 3.56 -24.48
C THR A 640 18.22 3.72 -22.96
N HIS A 641 19.11 4.49 -22.33
CA HIS A 641 19.16 4.79 -20.91
C HIS A 641 19.52 6.28 -20.75
N GLY A 642 19.41 6.83 -19.56
CA GLY A 642 19.83 8.19 -19.25
C GLY A 642 19.87 8.47 -17.76
N GLU A 643 20.07 9.72 -17.38
CA GLU A 643 20.06 10.14 -15.98
C GLU A 643 19.38 11.50 -15.80
N VAL A 644 18.75 11.72 -14.65
CA VAL A 644 18.25 13.03 -14.21
C VAL A 644 19.13 13.59 -13.08
N VAL A 645 19.45 14.87 -13.16
CA VAL A 645 20.22 15.59 -12.14
C VAL A 645 19.29 16.46 -11.32
N LEU A 646 19.40 16.38 -10.00
CA LEU A 646 18.61 17.14 -9.03
C LEU A 646 19.34 18.44 -8.64
N SER A 647 18.59 19.41 -8.12
CA SER A 647 19.11 20.71 -7.65
C SER A 647 20.16 20.63 -6.53
N ASN A 648 20.20 19.52 -5.79
CA ASN A 648 21.22 19.24 -4.77
C ASN A 648 22.46 18.50 -5.32
N GLY A 649 22.58 18.33 -6.64
CA GLY A 649 23.68 17.64 -7.29
C GLY A 649 23.60 16.11 -7.28
N LYS A 650 22.56 15.51 -6.68
CA LYS A 650 22.31 14.06 -6.76
C LYS A 650 21.84 13.70 -8.17
N THR A 651 22.38 12.62 -8.72
CA THR A 651 21.97 12.03 -10.00
C THR A 651 21.14 10.77 -9.78
N LEU A 652 20.18 10.51 -10.66
CA LEU A 652 19.37 9.28 -10.68
C LEU A 652 19.32 8.72 -12.11
N GLU A 653 19.80 7.50 -12.30
CA GLU A 653 19.74 6.77 -13.57
C GLU A 653 18.32 6.26 -13.89
N TYR A 654 17.98 6.19 -15.18
CA TYR A 654 16.75 5.59 -15.68
C TYR A 654 16.96 4.79 -16.97
N ASP A 655 16.15 3.75 -17.15
CA ASP A 655 15.96 3.07 -18.43
C ASP A 655 14.75 3.67 -19.16
N ILE A 656 13.72 4.10 -18.42
CA ILE A 656 12.53 4.81 -18.91
C ILE A 656 12.31 6.06 -18.07
N LEU A 657 12.06 7.20 -18.73
CA LEU A 657 11.65 8.44 -18.07
C LEU A 657 10.22 8.81 -18.48
N VAL A 658 9.35 9.04 -17.51
CA VAL A 658 8.02 9.63 -17.73
C VAL A 658 8.03 11.07 -17.24
N LEU A 659 7.92 12.00 -18.18
CA LEU A 659 7.80 13.44 -17.94
C LEU A 659 6.33 13.79 -17.72
N ALA A 660 5.99 14.26 -16.53
CA ALA A 660 4.63 14.63 -16.16
C ALA A 660 4.62 15.84 -15.20
N THR A 661 5.46 16.84 -15.50
CA THR A 661 5.75 18.02 -14.67
C THR A 661 4.63 19.07 -14.60
N GLY A 662 3.40 18.73 -15.01
CA GLY A 662 2.23 19.59 -14.78
C GLY A 662 2.35 20.99 -15.40
N GLY A 663 1.94 22.01 -14.66
CA GLY A 663 1.98 23.40 -15.13
C GLY A 663 2.30 24.41 -14.04
N LYS A 664 3.15 25.40 -14.38
CA LYS A 664 3.40 26.59 -13.57
C LYS A 664 2.15 27.48 -13.58
N TRP A 665 1.51 27.62 -12.42
CA TRP A 665 0.38 28.54 -12.20
C TRP A 665 0.86 29.91 -11.71
N ASP A 666 -0.02 30.91 -11.85
CA ASP A 666 0.16 32.29 -11.39
C ASP A 666 -1.06 32.72 -10.54
N GLY A 667 -0.96 33.84 -9.84
CA GLY A 667 -2.08 34.47 -9.11
C GLY A 667 -2.66 33.59 -8.00
N PRO A 668 -3.94 33.15 -8.10
CA PRO A 668 -4.64 32.44 -7.02
C PRO A 668 -4.17 30.99 -6.84
N LEU A 669 -3.56 30.37 -7.85
CA LEU A 669 -3.07 28.99 -7.80
C LEU A 669 -1.52 28.89 -7.74
N ALA A 670 -0.83 30.02 -7.54
CA ALA A 670 0.63 30.10 -7.40
C ALA A 670 1.11 29.72 -5.99
N PHE A 671 0.80 28.49 -5.56
CA PHE A 671 1.13 28.06 -4.20
C PHE A 671 2.63 27.77 -4.04
N PRO A 672 3.26 28.29 -2.96
CA PRO A 672 4.70 28.15 -2.71
C PRO A 672 5.10 26.70 -2.41
N LYS A 673 6.41 26.43 -2.39
CA LYS A 673 6.98 25.07 -2.32
C LYS A 673 7.07 24.50 -0.90
N GLU A 674 6.94 25.29 0.16
CA GLU A 674 7.07 24.80 1.54
C GLU A 674 5.73 24.85 2.31
N PRO A 675 5.37 23.86 3.15
CA PRO A 675 4.05 23.79 3.77
C PRO A 675 3.71 25.01 4.65
N SER A 676 4.69 25.54 5.38
CA SER A 676 4.56 26.76 6.19
C SER A 676 4.31 28.02 5.35
N GLU A 677 4.86 28.06 4.14
CA GLU A 677 4.58 29.13 3.17
C GLU A 677 3.18 28.97 2.56
N VAL A 678 2.69 27.74 2.34
CA VAL A 678 1.33 27.47 1.84
C VAL A 678 0.27 28.00 2.82
N VAL A 679 0.40 27.69 4.12
CA VAL A 679 -0.47 28.26 5.17
C VAL A 679 -0.41 29.80 5.15
N SER A 680 0.81 30.37 5.06
CA SER A 680 1.01 31.81 5.01
C SER A 680 0.37 32.47 3.77
N PHE A 681 0.43 31.80 2.61
CA PHE A 681 -0.20 32.22 1.36
C PHE A 681 -1.73 32.21 1.47
N ILE A 682 -2.31 31.15 2.03
CA ILE A 682 -3.76 31.03 2.26
C ILE A 682 -4.25 32.16 3.17
N CYS A 683 -3.60 32.36 4.32
CA CYS A 683 -3.93 33.43 5.26
C CYS A 683 -3.82 34.83 4.61
N LYS A 684 -2.78 35.06 3.79
CA LYS A 684 -2.61 36.30 3.03
C LYS A 684 -3.76 36.54 2.02
N ARG A 685 -4.10 35.54 1.21
CA ARG A 685 -5.18 35.64 0.20
C ARG A 685 -6.55 35.88 0.85
N ARG A 686 -6.89 35.12 1.91
CA ARG A 686 -8.13 35.34 2.70
C ARG A 686 -8.21 36.76 3.26
N LYS A 687 -7.10 37.30 3.77
CA LYS A 687 -6.99 38.67 4.32
C LYS A 687 -7.07 39.78 3.26
N GLU A 688 -6.63 39.51 2.03
CA GLU A 688 -6.82 40.43 0.90
C GLU A 688 -8.29 40.45 0.46
N PHE A 689 -8.91 39.28 0.22
CA PHE A 689 -10.32 39.20 -0.17
C PHE A 689 -11.28 39.78 0.89
N SER A 690 -11.01 39.56 2.19
CA SER A 690 -11.88 40.09 3.24
C SER A 690 -11.87 41.63 3.30
N LYS A 691 -10.70 42.26 3.10
CA LYS A 691 -10.56 43.72 3.14
C LYS A 691 -11.04 44.45 1.88
N SER A 692 -10.87 43.83 0.71
CA SER A 692 -11.19 44.44 -0.59
C SER A 692 -12.68 44.46 -0.94
N GLN A 693 -13.18 45.55 -1.50
CA GLN A 693 -14.59 45.74 -1.88
C GLN A 693 -14.80 45.79 -3.40
N ASN A 694 -13.78 46.11 -4.20
CA ASN A 694 -13.84 46.12 -5.66
C ASN A 694 -12.74 45.24 -6.27
N ILE A 695 -13.10 43.98 -6.55
CA ILE A 695 -12.16 42.92 -6.92
C ILE A 695 -12.20 42.71 -8.44
N LEU A 696 -11.03 42.83 -9.08
CA LEU A 696 -10.87 42.62 -10.52
C LEU A 696 -10.13 41.31 -10.81
N LEU A 697 -10.82 40.37 -11.44
CA LEU A 697 -10.28 39.09 -11.89
C LEU A 697 -9.88 39.21 -13.38
N VAL A 698 -8.58 39.15 -13.65
CA VAL A 698 -8.01 39.29 -15.00
C VAL A 698 -7.85 37.91 -15.62
N GLY A 699 -8.85 37.49 -16.40
CA GLY A 699 -8.93 36.19 -17.05
C GLY A 699 -10.29 35.53 -16.88
N GLY A 700 -11.11 35.52 -17.92
CA GLY A 700 -12.43 34.86 -17.94
C GLY A 700 -12.38 33.35 -18.14
N GLY A 701 -11.33 32.67 -17.66
CA GLY A 701 -11.22 31.22 -17.66
C GLY A 701 -11.94 30.58 -16.46
N THR A 702 -11.82 29.26 -16.33
CA THR A 702 -12.39 28.50 -15.19
C THR A 702 -12.01 29.11 -13.85
N VAL A 703 -10.73 29.37 -13.63
CA VAL A 703 -10.18 29.97 -12.41
C VAL A 703 -10.87 31.28 -12.04
N GLY A 704 -11.09 32.18 -13.00
CA GLY A 704 -11.74 33.47 -12.75
C GLY A 704 -13.25 33.35 -12.51
N ILE A 705 -13.90 32.39 -13.16
CA ILE A 705 -15.34 32.14 -13.01
C ILE A 705 -15.64 31.52 -11.65
N GLU A 706 -14.93 30.45 -11.28
CA GLU A 706 -15.13 29.75 -10.01
C GLU A 706 -14.78 30.67 -8.83
N LEU A 707 -13.65 31.38 -8.90
CA LEU A 707 -13.23 32.33 -7.88
C LEU A 707 -14.24 33.49 -7.69
N ALA A 708 -14.84 34.01 -8.77
CA ALA A 708 -15.91 35.01 -8.65
C ALA A 708 -17.14 34.43 -7.93
N GLY A 709 -17.51 33.18 -8.25
CA GLY A 709 -18.60 32.47 -7.60
C GLY A 709 -18.39 32.31 -6.10
N GLU A 710 -17.21 31.85 -5.67
CA GLU A 710 -16.85 31.69 -4.25
C GLU A 710 -16.84 33.05 -3.50
N ILE A 711 -16.25 34.09 -4.09
CA ILE A 711 -16.24 35.45 -3.50
C ILE A 711 -17.68 35.99 -3.32
N ARG A 712 -18.57 35.74 -4.29
CA ARG A 712 -19.99 36.17 -4.23
C ARG A 712 -20.88 35.24 -3.39
N ASP A 713 -20.39 34.09 -2.94
CA ASP A 713 -21.03 33.24 -1.93
C ASP A 713 -20.69 33.73 -0.51
N ILE A 714 -19.41 33.99 -0.25
CA ILE A 714 -18.94 34.41 1.09
C ILE A 714 -19.25 35.89 1.35
N TRP A 715 -19.22 36.75 0.33
CA TRP A 715 -19.52 38.18 0.46
C TRP A 715 -20.45 38.70 -0.65
N PRO A 716 -21.77 38.48 -0.54
CA PRO A 716 -22.77 38.96 -1.52
C PRO A 716 -22.84 40.49 -1.72
N GLY A 717 -22.12 41.29 -0.92
CA GLY A 717 -22.00 42.75 -1.07
C GLY A 717 -20.79 43.25 -1.88
N LYS A 718 -19.72 42.45 -2.07
CA LYS A 718 -18.50 42.91 -2.75
C LYS A 718 -18.69 43.04 -4.25
N GLU A 719 -18.19 44.12 -4.86
CA GLU A 719 -18.13 44.21 -6.31
C GLU A 719 -17.05 43.26 -6.86
N VAL A 720 -17.42 42.45 -7.85
CA VAL A 720 -16.51 41.56 -8.56
C VAL A 720 -16.64 41.82 -10.06
N THR A 721 -15.51 42.08 -10.71
CA THR A 721 -15.42 42.27 -12.16
C THR A 721 -14.53 41.20 -12.77
N VAL A 722 -14.99 40.51 -13.82
CA VAL A 722 -14.18 39.58 -14.62
C VAL A 722 -13.90 40.22 -15.97
N ILE A 723 -12.62 40.35 -16.35
CA ILE A 723 -12.20 40.83 -17.67
C ILE A 723 -11.56 39.72 -18.52
N GLN A 724 -11.95 39.64 -19.79
CA GLN A 724 -11.62 38.56 -20.72
C GLN A 724 -11.31 39.12 -22.11
N ARG A 725 -10.12 38.76 -22.64
CA ARG A 725 -9.62 39.27 -23.93
C ARG A 725 -10.37 38.75 -25.18
N ASP A 726 -11.17 37.71 -25.00
CA ASP A 726 -11.95 37.06 -26.05
C ASP A 726 -13.42 37.53 -25.94
N ARG A 727 -14.19 37.40 -27.03
CA ARG A 727 -15.57 37.90 -27.15
C ARG A 727 -16.58 37.27 -26.19
N LEU A 728 -16.21 36.19 -25.50
CA LEU A 728 -17.00 35.46 -24.52
C LEU A 728 -16.08 34.88 -23.43
N LEU A 729 -16.65 34.60 -22.25
CA LEU A 729 -15.99 33.80 -21.21
C LEU A 729 -15.58 32.40 -21.72
N LEU A 730 -14.61 31.77 -21.05
CA LEU A 730 -13.91 30.56 -21.49
C LEU A 730 -13.17 30.77 -22.84
N ASN A 731 -12.66 29.69 -23.41
CA ASN A 731 -12.07 29.64 -24.75
C ASN A 731 -13.01 28.97 -25.77
N ASN A 732 -12.60 28.97 -27.03
CA ASN A 732 -13.36 28.43 -28.16
C ASN A 732 -13.39 26.90 -28.27
N THR A 733 -12.81 26.16 -27.31
CA THR A 733 -13.03 24.71 -27.17
C THR A 733 -14.49 24.39 -26.82
N TYR A 734 -15.18 25.32 -26.13
CA TYR A 734 -16.57 25.15 -25.74
C TYR A 734 -17.52 25.89 -26.71
N PRO A 735 -18.69 25.32 -27.06
CA PRO A 735 -19.65 25.99 -27.92
C PRO A 735 -20.15 27.31 -27.33
N ASP A 736 -20.38 28.31 -28.18
CA ASP A 736 -20.89 29.63 -27.77
C ASP A 736 -22.15 29.56 -26.91
N LYS A 737 -23.04 28.60 -27.18
CA LYS A 737 -24.25 28.34 -26.37
C LYS A 737 -23.91 28.09 -24.89
N PHE A 738 -22.86 27.31 -24.61
CA PHE A 738 -22.37 27.04 -23.26
C PHE A 738 -21.68 28.26 -22.66
N ARG A 739 -20.82 28.94 -23.44
CA ARG A 739 -20.09 30.14 -23.02
C ARG A 739 -21.03 31.28 -22.63
N VAL A 740 -22.08 31.53 -23.42
CA VAL A 740 -23.15 32.50 -23.14
C VAL A 740 -24.01 32.08 -21.95
N ALA A 741 -24.32 30.79 -21.78
CA ALA A 741 -25.06 30.30 -20.61
C ALA A 741 -24.26 30.49 -19.31
N MET A 742 -22.95 30.23 -19.34
CA MET A 742 -22.05 30.46 -18.20
C MET A 742 -21.94 31.96 -17.87
N GLN A 743 -21.78 32.82 -18.89
CA GLN A 743 -21.77 34.27 -18.68
C GLN A 743 -23.07 34.78 -18.05
N LYS A 744 -24.24 34.37 -18.55
CA LYS A 744 -25.53 34.73 -17.93
C LYS A 744 -25.64 34.26 -16.47
N GLN A 745 -25.07 33.10 -16.15
CA GLN A 745 -25.08 32.54 -14.79
C GLN A 745 -24.14 33.30 -13.83
N ILE A 746 -23.02 33.84 -14.31
CA ILE A 746 -22.12 34.66 -13.48
C ILE A 746 -22.68 36.08 -13.30
N GLU A 747 -23.26 36.65 -14.36
CA GLU A 747 -23.91 37.96 -14.34
C GLU A 747 -25.13 37.97 -13.40
N SER A 748 -25.92 36.88 -13.35
CA SER A 748 -27.04 36.76 -12.39
C SER A 748 -26.62 36.70 -10.91
N ARG A 749 -25.33 36.53 -10.61
CA ARG A 749 -24.77 36.68 -9.25
C ARG A 749 -24.31 38.10 -8.91
N GLY A 750 -24.46 39.05 -9.84
CA GLY A 750 -23.97 40.43 -9.71
C GLY A 750 -22.49 40.60 -10.08
N VAL A 751 -21.89 39.64 -10.79
CA VAL A 751 -20.52 39.77 -11.32
C VAL A 751 -20.54 40.60 -12.60
N LYS A 752 -19.75 41.66 -12.66
CA LYS A 752 -19.61 42.52 -13.84
C LYS A 752 -18.68 41.82 -14.84
N VAL A 753 -19.15 41.55 -16.06
CA VAL A 753 -18.33 40.89 -17.09
C VAL A 753 -17.88 41.90 -18.15
N ILE A 754 -16.61 41.84 -18.54
CA ILE A 754 -16.02 42.63 -19.62
C ILE A 754 -15.36 41.65 -20.60
N VAL A 755 -15.89 41.56 -21.81
CA VAL A 755 -15.40 40.70 -22.90
C VAL A 755 -14.84 41.53 -24.05
N ASP A 756 -14.04 40.90 -24.92
CA ASP A 756 -13.33 41.55 -26.04
C ASP A 756 -12.46 42.74 -25.59
N ASP A 757 -11.92 42.69 -24.36
CA ASP A 757 -11.06 43.73 -23.80
C ASP A 757 -10.06 43.13 -22.80
N SER A 758 -8.95 43.80 -22.57
CA SER A 758 -7.84 43.28 -21.76
C SER A 758 -7.12 44.40 -21.03
N ILE A 759 -6.45 44.08 -19.94
CA ILE A 759 -5.44 44.94 -19.33
C ILE A 759 -4.05 44.39 -19.73
N GLY A 760 -3.01 45.23 -19.65
CA GLY A 760 -1.62 44.79 -19.82
C GLY A 760 -1.16 43.84 -18.71
N ASP A 761 0.14 43.56 -18.64
CA ASP A 761 0.67 42.79 -17.51
C ASP A 761 0.61 43.61 -16.22
N VAL A 762 -0.21 43.15 -15.27
CA VAL A 762 -0.46 43.78 -13.97
C VAL A 762 -0.36 42.71 -12.90
N ALA A 763 0.46 42.94 -11.88
CA ALA A 763 0.68 42.00 -10.79
C ALA A 763 -0.61 41.72 -9.98
N SER A 764 -0.71 40.52 -9.42
CA SER A 764 -1.81 40.18 -8.49
C SER A 764 -1.53 40.75 -7.09
N GLY A 765 -2.48 41.48 -6.52
CA GLY A 765 -2.39 42.07 -5.19
C GLY A 765 -3.25 43.32 -5.03
N VAL A 766 -3.07 44.00 -3.89
CA VAL A 766 -3.77 45.24 -3.55
C VAL A 766 -3.42 46.34 -4.56
N SER A 767 -4.44 46.91 -5.18
CA SER A 767 -4.35 48.03 -6.12
C SER A 767 -4.68 49.34 -5.40
N LYS A 768 -4.05 50.44 -5.85
CA LYS A 768 -4.20 51.80 -5.29
C LYS A 768 -4.37 52.88 -6.37
N GLY A 769 -4.87 52.52 -7.56
CA GLY A 769 -5.02 53.47 -8.66
C GLY A 769 -5.93 52.97 -9.78
N THR A 770 -6.19 53.86 -10.74
CA THR A 770 -6.97 53.55 -11.94
C THR A 770 -6.17 52.64 -12.87
N LEU A 771 -6.74 51.50 -13.25
CA LEU A 771 -6.29 50.66 -14.35
C LEU A 771 -7.11 50.99 -15.60
N THR A 772 -6.42 51.24 -16.71
CA THR A 772 -7.05 51.49 -18.00
C THR A 772 -6.97 50.22 -18.86
N THR A 773 -8.10 49.78 -19.42
CA THR A 773 -8.12 48.66 -20.36
C THR A 773 -7.55 49.04 -21.74
N ARG A 774 -7.31 48.05 -22.60
CA ARG A 774 -6.81 48.24 -23.96
C ARG A 774 -7.78 49.05 -24.82
N LYS A 775 -9.09 49.01 -24.54
CA LYS A 775 -10.10 49.89 -25.15
C LYS A 775 -10.34 51.21 -24.41
N GLY A 776 -9.47 51.59 -23.46
CA GLY A 776 -9.52 52.89 -22.78
C GLY A 776 -10.49 52.98 -21.61
N LYS A 777 -11.10 51.87 -21.16
CA LYS A 777 -12.04 51.89 -20.03
C LYS A 777 -11.28 52.00 -18.72
N ALA A 778 -11.59 53.02 -17.92
CA ALA A 778 -11.07 53.16 -16.56
C ALA A 778 -11.77 52.19 -15.59
N LEU A 779 -10.98 51.54 -14.73
CA LEU A 779 -11.42 50.66 -13.64
C LEU A 779 -10.62 51.02 -12.38
N GLN A 780 -11.25 51.01 -11.20
CA GLN A 780 -10.59 51.34 -9.92
C GLN A 780 -10.76 50.20 -8.90
N PRO A 781 -10.15 49.02 -9.13
CA PRO A 781 -10.16 47.94 -8.17
C PRO A 781 -9.22 48.24 -7.00
N ASP A 782 -9.56 47.71 -5.82
CA ASP A 782 -8.68 47.67 -4.66
C ASP A 782 -7.92 46.33 -4.54
N LEU A 783 -8.34 45.29 -5.27
CA LEU A 783 -7.61 44.03 -5.45
C LEU A 783 -7.66 43.55 -6.90
N VAL A 784 -6.50 43.21 -7.44
CA VAL A 784 -6.33 42.57 -8.75
C VAL A 784 -5.89 41.14 -8.56
N VAL A 785 -6.50 40.20 -9.28
CA VAL A 785 -6.10 38.79 -9.31
C VAL A 785 -5.95 38.34 -10.77
N ARG A 786 -4.74 37.97 -11.19
CA ARG A 786 -4.51 37.33 -12.50
C ARG A 786 -5.04 35.89 -12.44
N ALA A 787 -6.16 35.64 -13.10
CA ALA A 787 -6.77 34.33 -13.25
C ALA A 787 -6.35 33.67 -14.58
N TRP A 788 -5.04 33.71 -14.86
CA TRP A 788 -4.44 33.16 -16.08
C TRP A 788 -4.30 31.63 -15.98
N GLY A 789 -4.39 30.96 -17.13
CA GLY A 789 -4.15 29.51 -17.21
C GLY A 789 -2.67 29.15 -17.03
N ALA A 790 -2.42 27.91 -16.61
CA ALA A 790 -1.07 27.39 -16.43
C ALA A 790 -0.20 27.47 -17.70
N LYS A 791 1.11 27.60 -17.49
CA LYS A 791 2.15 27.39 -18.50
C LYS A 791 2.79 26.02 -18.27
N ALA A 792 3.15 25.29 -19.32
CA ALA A 792 3.80 23.97 -19.17
C ALA A 792 5.13 24.10 -18.39
N ASP A 793 5.39 23.20 -17.43
CA ASP A 793 6.62 23.23 -16.62
C ASP A 793 7.74 22.39 -17.27
N THR A 794 8.34 22.95 -18.32
CA THR A 794 9.16 22.21 -19.30
C THR A 794 10.53 22.82 -19.55
N GLU A 795 10.88 23.87 -18.81
CA GLU A 795 12.03 24.74 -19.04
C GLU A 795 13.37 23.98 -19.03
N PHE A 796 13.56 23.10 -18.05
CA PHE A 796 14.73 22.21 -17.98
C PHE A 796 14.73 21.11 -19.07
N ILE A 797 13.58 20.74 -19.63
CA ILE A 797 13.45 19.67 -20.63
C ILE A 797 14.03 20.15 -21.96
N GLY A 798 13.68 21.37 -22.40
CA GLY A 798 14.18 21.95 -23.66
C GLY A 798 15.68 22.27 -23.64
N SER A 799 16.24 22.65 -22.48
CA SER A 799 17.68 22.86 -22.32
C SER A 799 18.47 21.55 -22.16
N SER A 800 17.81 20.45 -21.80
CA SER A 800 18.43 19.13 -21.61
C SER A 800 18.37 18.24 -22.86
N LEU A 801 17.18 18.10 -23.45
CA LEU A 801 16.89 17.20 -24.58
C LEU A 801 16.81 17.96 -25.92
N GLY A 802 17.44 19.14 -25.98
CA GLY A 802 17.52 19.99 -27.16
C GLY A 802 16.24 20.79 -27.50
N PRO A 803 16.39 21.89 -28.25
CA PRO A 803 15.29 22.84 -28.50
C PRO A 803 14.12 22.22 -29.26
N ASP A 804 14.37 21.23 -30.12
CA ASP A 804 13.33 20.53 -30.87
C ASP A 804 12.40 19.66 -30.01
N THR A 805 12.73 19.40 -28.75
CA THR A 805 11.83 18.68 -27.84
C THR A 805 10.61 19.51 -27.45
N LEU A 806 10.67 20.85 -27.52
CA LEU A 806 9.55 21.75 -27.19
C LEU A 806 8.94 22.46 -28.41
N THR A 807 7.69 22.88 -28.29
CA THR A 807 7.06 23.86 -29.17
C THR A 807 7.42 25.30 -28.77
N SER A 808 7.16 26.27 -29.65
CA SER A 808 7.24 27.71 -29.34
C SER A 808 6.32 28.17 -28.21
N ARG A 809 5.40 27.31 -27.74
CA ARG A 809 4.51 27.54 -26.58
C ARG A 809 5.00 26.84 -25.30
N GLY A 810 6.14 26.15 -25.35
CA GLY A 810 6.71 25.39 -24.24
C GLY A 810 6.20 23.95 -24.07
N PHE A 811 5.16 23.51 -24.79
CA PHE A 811 4.69 22.12 -24.69
C PHE A 811 5.67 21.12 -25.32
N VAL A 812 5.85 19.96 -24.68
CA VAL A 812 6.69 18.85 -25.14
C VAL A 812 6.06 18.20 -26.38
N LYS A 813 6.82 18.12 -27.48
CA LYS A 813 6.36 17.44 -28.71
C LYS A 813 6.30 15.93 -28.47
N VAL A 814 5.16 15.30 -28.75
CA VAL A 814 4.96 13.85 -28.57
C VAL A 814 4.46 13.17 -29.85
N LYS A 815 4.80 11.89 -30.01
CA LYS A 815 4.15 10.97 -30.95
C LYS A 815 2.73 10.64 -30.42
N PRO A 816 1.80 10.12 -31.25
CA PRO A 816 0.54 9.56 -30.75
C PRO A 816 0.72 8.43 -29.72
N THR A 817 1.89 7.80 -29.63
CA THR A 817 2.24 6.82 -28.59
C THR A 817 2.68 7.46 -27.26
N LEU A 818 2.60 8.80 -27.14
CA LEU A 818 3.07 9.64 -26.02
C LEU A 818 4.58 9.57 -25.74
N GLN A 819 5.37 9.02 -26.67
CA GLN A 819 6.84 9.07 -26.66
C GLN A 819 7.36 10.37 -27.26
N LEU A 820 8.55 10.80 -26.86
CA LEU A 820 9.27 11.88 -27.53
C LEU A 820 9.74 11.44 -28.94
N PRO A 821 9.81 12.37 -29.93
CA PRO A 821 10.32 12.09 -31.28
C PRO A 821 11.68 11.37 -31.31
N GLN A 822 12.67 11.93 -30.60
CA GLN A 822 14.09 11.56 -30.69
C GLN A 822 14.58 10.62 -29.56
N HIS A 823 13.79 10.45 -28.49
CA HIS A 823 14.14 9.65 -27.31
C HIS A 823 13.05 8.59 -27.08
N PRO A 824 13.19 7.36 -27.58
CA PRO A 824 12.11 6.38 -27.62
C PRO A 824 11.74 5.79 -26.25
N ASN A 825 12.64 5.86 -25.27
CA ASN A 825 12.41 5.46 -23.88
C ASN A 825 11.84 6.60 -23.01
N ILE A 826 11.74 7.83 -23.52
CA ILE A 826 11.13 8.95 -22.80
C ILE A 826 9.68 9.13 -23.26
N PHE A 827 8.76 9.13 -22.29
CA PHE A 827 7.34 9.41 -22.46
C PHE A 827 6.99 10.77 -21.83
N ALA A 828 5.94 11.41 -22.31
CA ALA A 828 5.38 12.60 -21.66
C ALA A 828 3.86 12.50 -21.51
N ALA A 829 3.33 13.01 -20.39
CA ALA A 829 1.91 12.91 -20.03
C ALA A 829 1.41 14.15 -19.28
N GLY A 830 0.09 14.36 -19.30
CA GLY A 830 -0.56 15.48 -18.61
C GLY A 830 -0.36 16.81 -19.32
N ASP A 831 -0.39 17.90 -18.55
CA ASP A 831 -0.55 19.26 -19.10
C ASP A 831 0.63 19.75 -19.95
N ILE A 832 1.81 19.10 -19.84
CA ILE A 832 3.01 19.48 -20.62
C ILE A 832 2.97 19.06 -22.09
N ILE A 833 2.12 18.13 -22.51
CA ILE A 833 2.19 17.56 -23.88
C ILE A 833 1.58 18.48 -24.93
N ASP A 834 2.22 18.60 -26.09
CA ASP A 834 1.64 19.25 -27.26
C ASP A 834 0.61 18.31 -27.91
N TRP A 835 -0.65 18.49 -27.50
CA TRP A 835 -1.79 17.76 -28.02
C TRP A 835 -2.99 18.72 -28.11
N ASN A 836 -3.79 18.60 -29.16
CA ASN A 836 -4.91 19.50 -29.45
C ASN A 836 -6.15 19.11 -28.62
N GLU A 837 -6.13 19.49 -27.35
CA GLU A 837 -7.15 19.22 -26.33
C GLU A 837 -7.12 20.33 -25.27
N GLN A 838 -8.19 20.52 -24.51
CA GLN A 838 -8.10 21.34 -23.28
C GLN A 838 -7.34 20.58 -22.20
N LYS A 839 -6.36 21.25 -21.56
CA LYS A 839 -5.63 20.70 -20.41
C LYS A 839 -6.53 20.60 -19.17
N GLN A 840 -6.64 19.40 -18.62
CA GLN A 840 -7.63 18.99 -17.61
C GLN A 840 -7.16 17.74 -16.85
N ALA A 841 -7.24 17.77 -15.51
CA ALA A 841 -6.85 16.64 -14.66
C ALA A 841 -7.55 15.31 -15.00
N ALA A 842 -8.83 15.34 -15.43
CA ALA A 842 -9.59 14.13 -15.77
C ALA A 842 -8.93 13.29 -16.89
N LYS A 843 -8.21 13.93 -17.82
CA LYS A 843 -7.59 13.25 -18.98
C LYS A 843 -6.33 12.48 -18.63
N ILE A 844 -5.74 12.69 -17.45
CA ILE A 844 -4.52 11.98 -17.03
C ILE A 844 -4.70 10.46 -17.04
N LYS A 845 -5.90 9.95 -16.74
CA LYS A 845 -6.22 8.51 -16.79
C LYS A 845 -6.07 7.94 -18.21
N ALA A 846 -6.44 8.71 -19.25
CA ALA A 846 -6.27 8.29 -20.64
C ALA A 846 -4.80 8.33 -21.08
N HIS A 847 -4.05 9.37 -20.66
CA HIS A 847 -2.60 9.44 -20.88
C HIS A 847 -1.87 8.27 -20.21
N VAL A 848 -2.13 8.02 -18.93
CA VAL A 848 -1.54 6.92 -18.15
C VAL A 848 -1.88 5.56 -18.77
N SER A 849 -3.12 5.33 -19.24
CA SER A 849 -3.48 4.08 -19.92
C SER A 849 -2.67 3.84 -21.20
N VAL A 850 -2.35 4.89 -21.96
CA VAL A 850 -1.51 4.78 -23.17
C VAL A 850 -0.03 4.63 -22.81
N VAL A 851 0.48 5.44 -21.87
CA VAL A 851 1.89 5.39 -21.44
C VAL A 851 2.22 4.03 -20.82
N LEU A 852 1.42 3.53 -19.86
CA LEU A 852 1.66 2.22 -19.24
C LEU A 852 1.68 1.10 -20.29
N LYS A 853 0.68 1.03 -21.17
CA LYS A 853 0.64 0.01 -22.24
C LYS A 853 1.85 0.11 -23.18
N ASN A 854 2.33 1.31 -23.48
CA ASN A 854 3.47 1.50 -24.37
C ASN A 854 4.82 1.25 -23.69
N ILE A 855 4.95 1.53 -22.39
CA ILE A 855 6.07 1.09 -21.53
C ILE A 855 6.10 -0.45 -21.52
N THR A 856 4.97 -1.09 -21.17
CA THR A 856 4.76 -2.55 -21.19
C THR A 856 5.15 -3.18 -22.54
N SER A 857 4.79 -2.55 -23.68
CA SER A 857 5.25 -2.97 -25.00
C SER A 857 6.76 -2.77 -25.21
N TYR A 858 7.30 -1.58 -24.91
CA TYR A 858 8.72 -1.24 -25.12
C TYR A 858 9.64 -2.19 -24.36
N LEU A 859 9.34 -2.45 -23.09
CA LEU A 859 10.09 -3.37 -22.23
C LEU A 859 9.99 -4.83 -22.68
N SER A 860 8.88 -5.21 -23.31
CA SER A 860 8.75 -6.54 -23.94
C SER A 860 9.53 -6.68 -25.27
N GLY A 861 10.17 -5.61 -25.77
CA GLY A 861 10.65 -5.54 -27.15
C GLY A 861 9.54 -5.59 -28.21
N LYS A 862 8.27 -5.39 -27.81
CA LYS A 862 7.09 -5.45 -28.69
C LYS A 862 6.89 -4.08 -29.37
N THR A 863 6.48 -4.10 -30.64
CA THR A 863 6.15 -2.88 -31.39
C THR A 863 5.11 -2.04 -30.66
N ILE A 864 5.42 -0.76 -30.43
CA ILE A 864 4.56 0.17 -29.68
C ILE A 864 3.41 0.63 -30.58
N THR A 865 2.19 0.22 -30.27
CA THR A 865 1.01 0.41 -31.14
C THR A 865 -0.16 1.16 -30.49
N ASN A 866 -0.22 1.29 -29.15
CA ASN A 866 -1.32 2.03 -28.53
C ASN A 866 -1.13 3.53 -28.79
N LYS A 867 -2.13 4.15 -29.42
CA LYS A 867 -2.14 5.58 -29.73
C LYS A 867 -3.18 6.28 -28.88
N TYR A 868 -2.79 7.35 -28.22
CA TYR A 868 -3.73 8.34 -27.71
C TYR A 868 -4.46 8.98 -28.91
N LYS A 869 -5.77 9.18 -28.76
CA LYS A 869 -6.66 9.73 -29.80
C LYS A 869 -7.32 11.04 -29.36
N GLY A 870 -6.85 11.63 -28.26
CA GLY A 870 -7.64 12.57 -27.47
C GLY A 870 -8.59 11.84 -26.50
N SER A 871 -9.27 12.63 -25.68
CA SER A 871 -10.30 12.21 -24.73
C SER A 871 -11.51 13.14 -24.91
N THR A 872 -12.73 12.65 -24.66
CA THR A 872 -13.95 13.46 -24.69
C THR A 872 -13.80 14.71 -23.82
N GLU A 873 -14.12 15.87 -24.37
CA GLU A 873 -14.12 17.11 -23.60
C GLU A 873 -15.27 17.08 -22.59
N LEU A 874 -14.94 17.15 -21.30
CA LEU A 874 -15.91 17.21 -20.20
C LEU A 874 -15.44 18.28 -19.22
N ILE A 875 -16.32 19.17 -18.81
CA ILE A 875 -16.00 20.17 -17.79
C ILE A 875 -17.19 20.39 -16.85
N ILE A 876 -16.87 20.54 -15.55
CA ILE A 876 -17.80 21.00 -14.52
C ILE A 876 -17.23 22.29 -13.97
N ILE A 877 -17.97 23.39 -14.17
CA ILE A 877 -17.60 24.73 -13.67
C ILE A 877 -18.56 25.08 -12.56
N THR A 878 -18.07 25.34 -11.35
CA THR A 878 -18.88 25.86 -10.23
C THR A 878 -19.06 27.37 -10.31
N ASN A 879 -20.04 27.90 -9.58
CA ASN A 879 -20.29 29.33 -9.46
C ASN A 879 -20.82 29.61 -8.05
N GLY A 880 -19.98 29.29 -7.06
CA GLY A 880 -20.39 29.04 -5.68
C GLY A 880 -21.10 27.69 -5.49
N LYS A 881 -21.44 27.39 -4.24
CA LYS A 881 -21.98 26.11 -3.74
C LYS A 881 -23.21 25.59 -4.50
N ASN A 882 -24.09 26.52 -4.87
CA ASN A 882 -25.39 26.22 -5.49
C ASN A 882 -25.44 26.58 -6.99
N GLY A 883 -24.31 26.95 -7.59
CA GLY A 883 -24.21 27.43 -8.96
C GLY A 883 -23.19 26.65 -9.79
N GLY A 884 -23.31 26.77 -11.11
CA GLY A 884 -22.39 26.15 -12.07
C GLY A 884 -23.09 25.50 -13.25
N LEU A 885 -22.34 25.15 -14.28
CA LEU A 885 -22.80 24.35 -15.41
C LEU A 885 -21.79 23.23 -15.71
N MET A 886 -22.30 22.12 -16.24
CA MET A 886 -21.48 21.03 -16.76
C MET A 886 -21.69 20.91 -18.27
N TYR A 887 -20.61 20.76 -19.04
CA TYR A 887 -20.63 20.45 -20.46
C TYR A 887 -19.99 19.09 -20.71
N VAL A 888 -20.59 18.32 -21.63
CA VAL A 888 -20.06 17.03 -22.08
C VAL A 888 -20.11 16.99 -23.60
N ASP A 889 -18.96 16.79 -24.23
CA ASP A 889 -18.78 16.66 -25.68
C ASP A 889 -19.11 15.24 -26.18
N ALA A 890 -20.24 14.72 -25.66
CA ALA A 890 -20.89 13.50 -26.08
C ALA A 890 -22.40 13.77 -26.15
N LEU A 891 -23.15 12.90 -26.83
CA LEU A 891 -24.61 13.03 -26.98
C LEU A 891 -25.04 14.43 -27.50
N TRP A 892 -24.28 14.95 -28.46
CA TRP A 892 -24.53 16.20 -29.18
C TRP A 892 -24.28 17.49 -28.35
N GLY A 893 -23.38 17.43 -27.35
CA GLY A 893 -22.91 18.61 -26.62
C GLY A 893 -23.84 19.01 -25.47
N LEU A 894 -24.23 18.03 -24.64
CA LEU A 894 -25.16 18.25 -23.52
C LEU A 894 -24.61 19.26 -22.52
N THR A 895 -25.50 20.12 -22.04
CA THR A 895 -25.24 21.09 -20.97
C THR A 895 -26.19 20.82 -19.80
N PHE A 896 -25.65 20.54 -18.61
CA PHE A 896 -26.42 20.29 -17.40
C PHE A 896 -26.37 21.49 -16.45
N GLY A 897 -27.50 21.74 -15.79
CA GLY A 897 -27.72 22.91 -14.93
C GLY A 897 -27.20 22.76 -13.47
N PRO A 898 -27.47 23.77 -12.62
CA PRO A 898 -26.92 23.88 -11.26
C PRO A 898 -27.06 22.65 -10.35
N CYS A 899 -28.17 21.91 -10.46
CA CYS A 899 -28.40 20.71 -9.66
C CYS A 899 -27.34 19.62 -9.90
N VAL A 900 -26.95 19.38 -11.16
CA VAL A 900 -25.98 18.34 -11.53
C VAL A 900 -24.55 18.78 -11.19
N SER A 901 -24.20 20.05 -11.46
CA SER A 901 -22.87 20.59 -11.17
C SER A 901 -22.59 20.70 -9.67
N SER A 902 -23.57 21.14 -8.87
CA SER A 902 -23.44 21.20 -7.39
C SER A 902 -23.36 19.81 -6.75
N LEU A 903 -24.14 18.83 -7.23
CA LEU A 903 -24.09 17.46 -6.74
C LEU A 903 -22.72 16.81 -6.98
N LEU A 904 -22.13 17.00 -8.16
CA LEU A 904 -20.90 16.33 -8.57
C LEU A 904 -19.60 17.02 -8.09
N LYS A 905 -19.60 18.35 -7.93
CA LYS A 905 -18.38 19.11 -7.57
C LYS A 905 -18.52 19.87 -6.24
N ALA A 906 -19.62 20.58 -5.99
CA ALA A 906 -19.69 21.51 -4.85
C ALA A 906 -19.86 20.85 -3.48
N LYS A 907 -20.42 19.63 -3.37
CA LYS A 907 -20.62 18.96 -2.08
C LYS A 907 -19.39 18.26 -1.49
N THR A 908 -18.41 17.87 -2.31
CA THR A 908 -17.25 17.07 -1.86
C THR A 908 -15.91 17.52 -2.44
N LEU A 909 -15.92 18.41 -3.45
CA LEU A 909 -14.76 18.90 -4.19
C LEU A 909 -13.81 17.78 -4.70
N MET A 910 -14.34 16.56 -4.83
CA MET A 910 -13.64 15.33 -5.21
C MET A 910 -12.53 14.86 -4.24
N VAL A 911 -12.38 15.49 -3.07
CA VAL A 911 -11.23 15.29 -2.15
C VAL A 911 -11.09 13.84 -1.69
N SER A 912 -12.19 13.19 -1.25
CA SER A 912 -12.17 11.79 -0.79
C SER A 912 -11.77 10.81 -1.90
N MET A 913 -12.33 10.97 -3.11
CA MET A 913 -11.99 10.16 -4.28
C MET A 913 -10.50 10.25 -4.64
N LEU A 914 -9.89 11.42 -4.42
CA LEU A 914 -8.48 11.66 -4.74
C LEU A 914 -7.54 11.21 -3.62
N ARG A 915 -7.89 11.37 -2.33
CA ARG A 915 -7.16 10.76 -1.20
C ARG A 915 -7.11 9.22 -1.33
N SER A 916 -8.20 8.58 -1.77
CA SER A 916 -8.22 7.13 -2.03
C SER A 916 -7.23 6.68 -3.12
N GLN A 917 -6.92 7.53 -4.11
CA GLN A 917 -5.95 7.21 -5.16
C GLN A 917 -4.48 7.26 -4.68
N LEU A 918 -4.23 7.63 -3.42
CA LEU A 918 -2.91 7.75 -2.82
C LEU A 918 -2.74 6.85 -1.58
N GLY A 919 -3.56 5.80 -1.45
CA GLY A 919 -3.49 4.87 -0.31
C GLY A 919 -4.06 5.42 1.01
N TYR A 920 -4.60 6.65 1.02
CA TYR A 920 -5.14 7.28 2.23
C TYR A 920 -6.55 6.83 2.62
N LEU A 921 -7.26 6.15 1.71
CA LEU A 921 -8.50 5.43 1.98
C LEU A 921 -8.45 4.12 1.20
N ARG A 922 -8.50 2.97 1.89
CA ARG A 922 -8.54 1.66 1.23
C ARG A 922 -9.71 1.62 0.24
N GLN A 923 -9.45 1.22 -1.00
CA GLN A 923 -10.53 0.95 -1.93
C GLN A 923 -11.25 -0.33 -1.51
N LEU A 924 -12.41 -0.18 -0.90
CA LEU A 924 -13.49 -1.14 -1.09
C LEU A 924 -13.74 -1.23 -2.59
N GLN A 925 -13.26 -2.30 -3.24
CA GLN A 925 -13.90 -2.77 -4.47
C GLN A 925 -15.28 -3.30 -4.08
N VAL A 926 -16.22 -2.37 -3.97
CA VAL A 926 -17.64 -2.71 -3.85
C VAL A 926 -18.00 -3.48 -5.12
N PHE A 927 -18.41 -4.73 -4.95
CA PHE A 927 -19.05 -5.51 -6.00
C PHE A 927 -20.30 -4.75 -6.48
N ILE A 928 -20.18 -4.02 -7.60
CA ILE A 928 -21.35 -3.57 -8.35
C ILE A 928 -21.87 -4.80 -9.11
N ILE A 929 -22.63 -5.62 -8.38
CA ILE A 929 -23.49 -6.64 -8.96
C ILE A 929 -24.38 -5.94 -9.99
N HIS A 930 -24.07 -6.15 -11.27
CA HIS A 930 -24.99 -5.77 -12.33
C HIS A 930 -26.14 -6.76 -12.31
N VAL A 931 -27.27 -6.34 -11.75
CA VAL A 931 -28.54 -7.07 -11.84
C VAL A 931 -29.13 -6.83 -13.23
N LEU A 932 -28.75 -7.71 -14.17
CA LEU A 932 -29.56 -8.19 -15.30
C LEU A 932 -29.11 -9.61 -15.67
#